data_AF-A0A523DI91-F1
#
_entry.id   AF-A0A523DI91-F1
#
_cell.length_a   1.000
_cell.length_b   1.000
_cell.length_c   1.000
_cell.angle_alpha   90.00
_cell.angle_beta   90.00
_cell.angle_gamma   90.00
#
_symmetry.space_group_name_H-M   'P 1'
#
loop_
_entity.id
_entity.type
_entity.pdbx_description
1 polymer ?
#
loop_
_entity_poly.entity_id
_entity_poly.type
_entity_poly.pdbx_seq_one_letter_code
_entity_poly.pdbx_strand_id
1 'polypeptide(L)'
;MTNSRLGVVGAVGVVLAVCVMVLVPGLGARQAAVQIDGDDIGGVVTGPNGPEAGVWVIAETTDLPTRFNRTVVTDDQGRYVVPDLPAATYDVWVRGYGLVDSPKQQASPGTRLDLRAVVAPDDHAAAQYYPAGYWYSLLEVPGPEEFPGTGPDGNGISPSVPSQAAWLRGLKSGGCTACHALGNKATREIPPQLGEFDSLVAAWDRRVQSGQAGRSMSGALDRMGRRRALEMYADWTGRIMAGEVPPAPPRPQGIERNVVITQWDWADPTAYLHDEVSTDKRNPTVNANGPIYGALEASADYIPVLDPVRNTIRQVPVPVRDPDTPRAGGPNLAPSPYWGDEAIWNSQANVHNPMIDQDGRVWLTSRVRGPDNPAVCLEGSDHPSARAFPNARANRHLAVYDPSTNEMTLIGTCFSTHHLIFAEDENNTLWTSGGGQVLGWLNTKLFLETGDEELAQGWSPLVLDTNGNGRRDAYVEPGEPADPAKDTRIRSGYYGVSVNPNDGTVWGSSLGFPGALLRFDPGENPSETGVTEIYEVPWENPLAPVQGYSPRGMDIDRNGVVWTPLASGHLASFDRSKCTGPLNGPEATGQHCPEGWTLYEEPLPKMKGITESGSSEGSYYTWVDQFDILGLGRNVPINTGNASEGLLALQDGEWVILRVPYPLGFYTKWMDGRIDDPDAGWKGKGLWATWSTRAPFHAETGKGTPSKVVKFQLRPDPLAR
;
A
#
# COMPACT_ATOMS: atom_id res chain seq x y z
N MET A 1 64.41 19.73 -65.43
CA MET A 1 64.94 20.83 -64.58
C MET A 1 65.24 20.24 -63.22
N THR A 2 66.33 20.67 -62.58
CA THR A 2 66.74 20.42 -61.15
C THR A 2 66.72 18.97 -60.65
N ASN A 3 67.86 18.29 -60.43
CA ASN A 3 68.88 18.48 -59.34
C ASN A 3 68.36 18.00 -57.97
N SER A 4 69.08 17.23 -57.13
CA SER A 4 70.44 16.64 -57.19
C SER A 4 70.61 15.48 -56.18
N ARG A 5 71.73 14.73 -56.29
CA ARG A 5 72.16 13.62 -55.39
C ARG A 5 72.79 14.08 -54.06
N LEU A 6 72.69 13.23 -53.02
CA LEU A 6 73.73 12.78 -52.05
C LEU A 6 73.14 11.58 -51.24
N GLY A 7 73.78 10.83 -50.33
CA GLY A 7 75.17 10.77 -49.83
C GLY A 7 75.26 10.07 -48.45
N VAL A 8 75.19 8.72 -48.35
CA VAL A 8 76.32 7.76 -48.17
C VAL A 8 76.85 7.62 -46.71
N VAL A 9 77.03 6.35 -46.25
CA VAL A 9 77.51 5.85 -44.92
C VAL A 9 76.53 6.03 -43.73
N GLY A 10 76.30 5.06 -42.82
CA GLY A 10 76.71 3.65 -42.75
C GLY A 10 76.57 3.05 -41.32
N ALA A 11 77.31 1.96 -41.06
CA ALA A 11 77.49 1.25 -39.77
C ALA A 11 76.33 0.35 -39.24
N VAL A 12 76.63 -0.94 -39.20
CA VAL A 12 75.88 -2.00 -38.50
C VAL A 12 76.07 -1.84 -36.99
N GLY A 13 74.97 -1.78 -36.23
CA GLY A 13 74.97 -1.84 -34.76
C GLY A 13 74.28 -3.10 -34.26
N VAL A 14 75.05 -4.11 -33.84
CA VAL A 14 74.50 -5.28 -33.14
C VAL A 14 74.22 -4.88 -31.69
N VAL A 15 72.95 -4.79 -31.32
CA VAL A 15 72.51 -4.61 -29.92
C VAL A 15 71.85 -5.91 -29.47
N LEU A 16 72.43 -6.57 -28.47
CA LEU A 16 71.82 -7.75 -27.84
C LEU A 16 70.49 -7.34 -27.19
N ALA A 17 69.40 -7.97 -27.61
CA ALA A 17 68.11 -7.87 -26.92
C ALA A 17 68.16 -8.66 -25.61
N VAL A 18 68.52 -7.99 -24.51
CA VAL A 18 68.30 -8.53 -23.16
C VAL A 18 66.82 -8.33 -22.81
N CYS A 19 66.00 -9.35 -23.06
CA CYS A 19 64.62 -9.38 -22.59
C CYS A 19 64.60 -9.50 -21.06
N VAL A 20 64.56 -8.37 -20.37
CA VAL A 20 64.20 -8.32 -18.96
C VAL A 20 62.72 -8.69 -18.85
N MET A 21 62.43 -9.92 -18.40
CA MET A 21 61.09 -10.26 -17.93
C MET A 21 60.79 -9.45 -16.67
N VAL A 22 60.18 -8.29 -16.85
CA VAL A 22 59.46 -7.62 -15.76
C VAL A 22 58.24 -8.48 -15.46
N LEU A 23 58.37 -9.36 -14.48
CA LEU A 23 57.23 -9.95 -13.77
C LEU A 23 56.48 -8.81 -13.10
N VAL A 24 55.53 -8.21 -13.82
CA VAL A 24 54.49 -7.38 -13.22
C VAL A 24 53.71 -8.32 -12.31
N PRO A 25 53.76 -8.16 -10.97
CA PRO A 25 52.88 -8.93 -10.10
C PRO A 25 51.45 -8.55 -10.50
N GLY A 26 50.60 -9.55 -10.72
CA GLY A 26 49.19 -9.29 -10.97
C GLY A 26 48.61 -8.50 -9.81
N LEU A 27 48.46 -7.19 -10.00
CA LEU A 27 47.75 -6.29 -9.09
C LEU A 27 46.26 -6.58 -9.23
N GLY A 28 45.85 -7.76 -8.77
CA GLY A 28 44.50 -7.95 -8.27
C GLY A 28 44.32 -6.92 -7.17
N ALA A 29 43.54 -5.88 -7.47
CA ALA A 29 43.26 -4.83 -6.50
C ALA A 29 42.66 -5.49 -5.26
N ARG A 30 43.38 -5.46 -4.14
CA ARG A 30 42.79 -5.78 -2.84
C ARG A 30 41.66 -4.79 -2.65
N GLN A 31 40.41 -5.23 -2.82
CA GLN A 31 39.24 -4.45 -2.43
C GLN A 31 39.46 -4.01 -0.98
N ALA A 32 39.30 -2.71 -0.73
CA ALA A 32 39.43 -2.17 0.61
C ALA A 32 38.40 -2.87 1.50
N ALA A 33 38.87 -3.45 2.60
CA ALA A 33 38.03 -4.25 3.47
C ALA A 33 36.85 -3.41 3.99
N VAL A 34 35.62 -3.86 3.76
CA VAL A 34 34.38 -3.12 4.08
C VAL A 34 34.42 -2.61 5.51
N GLN A 35 34.20 -1.33 5.77
CA GLN A 35 34.26 -0.83 7.15
C GLN A 35 32.99 -1.26 7.88
N ILE A 36 33.17 -1.80 9.09
CA ILE A 36 32.11 -2.20 10.01
C ILE A 36 32.51 -1.74 11.42
N ASP A 37 31.54 -1.52 12.29
CA ASP A 37 31.75 -1.37 13.74
C ASP A 37 31.22 -2.58 14.52
N GLY A 38 30.69 -2.38 15.74
CA GLY A 38 30.46 -3.45 16.72
C GLY A 38 29.12 -4.17 16.57
N ASP A 39 28.14 -3.48 16.01
CA ASP A 39 26.76 -3.93 15.78
C ASP A 39 26.45 -4.15 14.28
N ASP A 40 27.45 -4.01 13.42
CA ASP A 40 27.39 -4.29 11.98
C ASP A 40 27.65 -5.78 11.62
N ILE A 41 27.06 -6.27 10.53
CA ILE A 41 27.63 -7.39 9.74
C ILE A 41 27.89 -6.89 8.31
N GLY A 42 29.08 -7.11 7.76
CA GLY A 42 29.41 -6.61 6.41
C GLY A 42 30.46 -7.42 5.67
N GLY A 43 30.52 -7.27 4.35
CA GLY A 43 31.44 -8.04 3.50
C GLY A 43 31.17 -7.83 2.01
N VAL A 44 31.64 -8.79 1.19
CA VAL A 44 31.44 -8.77 -0.26
C VAL A 44 30.66 -10.01 -0.71
N VAL A 45 29.65 -9.79 -1.56
CA VAL A 45 28.97 -10.83 -2.30
C VAL A 45 29.66 -11.01 -3.66
N THR A 46 29.99 -12.26 -3.99
CA THR A 46 30.59 -12.63 -5.28
C THR A 46 29.76 -13.71 -5.98
N GLY A 47 29.56 -13.54 -7.28
CA GLY A 47 29.01 -14.55 -8.19
C GLY A 47 30.07 -15.10 -9.14
N PRO A 48 29.69 -15.95 -10.11
CA PRO A 48 30.63 -16.54 -11.06
C PRO A 48 31.40 -15.53 -11.93
N ASN A 49 30.85 -14.32 -12.11
CA ASN A 49 31.39 -13.28 -12.98
C ASN A 49 32.17 -12.17 -12.22
N GLY A 50 32.37 -12.31 -10.90
CA GLY A 50 33.00 -11.29 -10.05
C GLY A 50 32.04 -10.81 -8.94
N PRO A 51 32.13 -9.54 -8.51
CA PRO A 51 31.24 -9.00 -7.50
C PRO A 51 29.78 -8.95 -7.96
N GLU A 52 28.85 -9.24 -7.05
CA GLU A 52 27.42 -9.34 -7.36
C GLU A 52 26.66 -8.09 -6.90
N ALA A 53 26.32 -7.21 -7.85
CA ALA A 53 25.65 -5.93 -7.58
C ALA A 53 24.12 -6.03 -7.57
N GLY A 54 23.47 -5.19 -6.76
CA GLY A 54 22.00 -5.09 -6.71
C GLY A 54 21.33 -6.37 -6.20
N VAL A 55 21.97 -7.09 -5.28
CA VAL A 55 21.38 -8.27 -4.62
C VAL A 55 21.17 -8.02 -3.14
N TRP A 56 20.18 -8.69 -2.57
CA TRP A 56 19.81 -8.51 -1.18
C TRP A 56 20.64 -9.43 -0.29
N VAL A 57 21.20 -8.87 0.78
CA VAL A 57 21.75 -9.62 1.90
C VAL A 57 20.77 -9.53 3.05
N ILE A 58 20.32 -10.70 3.51
CA ILE A 58 19.29 -10.85 4.54
C ILE A 58 19.95 -11.47 5.77
N ALA A 59 19.79 -10.83 6.93
CA ALA A 59 20.17 -11.35 8.23
C ALA A 59 18.91 -11.60 9.07
N GLU A 60 18.67 -12.84 9.50
CA GLU A 60 17.48 -13.25 10.24
C GLU A 60 17.84 -13.90 11.58
N THR A 61 17.07 -13.61 12.63
CA THR A 61 17.20 -14.29 13.92
C THR A 61 15.85 -14.59 14.58
N THR A 62 15.85 -15.64 15.40
CA THR A 62 14.78 -16.00 16.34
C THR A 62 15.25 -15.93 17.80
N ASP A 63 16.45 -15.39 18.06
CA ASP A 63 17.02 -15.26 19.41
C ASP A 63 16.42 -14.06 20.19
N LEU A 64 15.73 -13.16 19.49
CA LEU A 64 15.05 -11.99 20.06
C LEU A 64 13.59 -12.34 20.47
N PRO A 65 12.93 -11.53 21.33
CA PRO A 65 11.60 -11.85 21.85
C PRO A 65 10.48 -11.91 20.79
N THR A 66 10.72 -11.36 19.60
CA THR A 66 10.00 -11.69 18.37
C THR A 66 10.98 -11.96 17.23
N ARG A 67 10.55 -12.73 16.22
CA ARG A 67 11.36 -13.00 15.02
C ARG A 67 11.70 -11.68 14.34
N PHE A 68 12.98 -11.52 14.02
CA PHE A 68 13.55 -10.32 13.45
C PHE A 68 14.29 -10.66 12.16
N ASN A 69 14.20 -9.79 11.16
CA ASN A 69 15.20 -9.76 10.10
C ASN A 69 15.56 -8.32 9.70
N ARG A 70 16.78 -8.15 9.21
CA ARG A 70 17.22 -6.94 8.53
C ARG A 70 17.80 -7.29 7.16
N THR A 71 17.40 -6.53 6.15
CA THR A 71 17.78 -6.74 4.76
C THR A 71 18.36 -5.46 4.17
N VAL A 72 19.44 -5.61 3.41
CA VAL A 72 20.14 -4.52 2.71
C VAL A 72 20.49 -4.95 1.29
N VAL A 73 20.97 -4.02 0.46
CA VAL A 73 21.38 -4.29 -0.93
C VAL A 73 22.87 -4.07 -1.11
N THR A 74 23.50 -4.83 -2.02
CA THR A 74 24.90 -4.65 -2.44
C THR A 74 25.10 -3.47 -3.41
N ASP A 75 26.26 -2.82 -3.32
CA ASP A 75 26.71 -1.81 -4.29
C ASP A 75 27.27 -2.43 -5.60
N ASP A 76 27.74 -1.59 -6.55
CA ASP A 76 28.35 -2.05 -7.82
C ASP A 76 29.61 -2.91 -7.65
N GLN A 77 30.19 -2.94 -6.45
CA GLN A 77 31.35 -3.74 -6.09
C GLN A 77 30.98 -4.95 -5.23
N GLY A 78 29.69 -5.30 -5.15
CA GLY A 78 29.16 -6.40 -4.37
C GLY A 78 29.25 -6.20 -2.85
N ARG A 79 29.63 -5.00 -2.38
CA ARG A 79 29.89 -4.72 -0.96
C ARG A 79 28.58 -4.41 -0.25
N TYR A 80 28.47 -4.81 1.01
CA TYR A 80 27.31 -4.53 1.85
C TYR A 80 27.70 -4.32 3.32
N VAL A 81 26.88 -3.53 4.03
CA VAL A 81 26.80 -3.51 5.50
C VAL A 81 25.33 -3.67 5.90
N VAL A 82 25.05 -4.58 6.83
CA VAL A 82 23.80 -4.72 7.59
C VAL A 82 24.02 -4.02 8.94
N PRO A 83 23.47 -2.80 9.14
CA PRO A 83 23.81 -1.97 10.29
C PRO A 83 22.97 -2.26 11.53
N ASP A 84 23.38 -1.71 12.68
CA ASP A 84 22.64 -1.58 13.95
C ASP A 84 21.95 -2.87 14.46
N LEU A 85 22.56 -4.04 14.28
CA LEU A 85 21.95 -5.32 14.62
C LEU A 85 21.94 -5.58 16.14
N PRO A 86 20.78 -5.89 16.74
CA PRO A 86 20.72 -6.35 18.14
C PRO A 86 21.64 -7.56 18.40
N ALA A 87 22.14 -7.68 19.62
CA ALA A 87 23.02 -8.79 20.00
C ALA A 87 22.29 -10.15 19.95
N ALA A 88 22.56 -10.91 18.89
CA ALA A 88 21.97 -12.23 18.60
C ALA A 88 22.88 -13.03 17.64
N THR A 89 22.50 -14.27 17.34
CA THR A 89 23.04 -15.01 16.18
C THR A 89 22.08 -14.86 15.00
N TYR A 90 22.62 -14.60 13.82
CA TYR A 90 21.87 -14.40 12.60
C TYR A 90 22.21 -15.46 11.56
N ASP A 91 21.20 -16.04 10.92
CA ASP A 91 21.37 -16.66 9.61
C ASP A 91 21.52 -15.55 8.57
N VAL A 92 22.61 -15.57 7.81
CA VAL A 92 22.89 -14.58 6.75
C VAL A 92 22.99 -15.27 5.40
N TRP A 93 22.27 -14.75 4.39
CA TRP A 93 22.29 -15.27 3.02
C TRP A 93 22.00 -14.19 1.97
N VAL A 94 22.18 -14.56 0.70
CA VAL A 94 21.97 -13.71 -0.47
C VAL A 94 20.74 -14.16 -1.24
N ARG A 95 19.93 -13.20 -1.69
CA ARG A 95 18.82 -13.37 -2.65
C ARG A 95 18.95 -12.35 -3.78
N GLY A 96 18.55 -12.69 -5.00
CA GLY A 96 18.54 -11.73 -6.11
C GLY A 96 17.82 -12.24 -7.36
N TYR A 97 17.40 -11.32 -8.23
CA TYR A 97 16.83 -11.71 -9.53
C TYR A 97 17.92 -12.33 -10.43
N GLY A 98 17.57 -13.44 -11.11
CA GLY A 98 18.53 -14.29 -11.84
C GLY A 98 19.27 -15.32 -10.95
N LEU A 99 19.00 -15.35 -9.65
CA LEU A 99 19.69 -16.20 -8.67
C LEU A 99 18.70 -17.13 -7.95
N VAL A 100 19.26 -18.07 -7.19
CA VAL A 100 18.56 -18.75 -6.08
C VAL A 100 19.21 -18.35 -4.75
N ASP A 101 18.49 -18.56 -3.64
CA ASP A 101 19.01 -18.27 -2.30
C ASP A 101 20.36 -18.97 -2.06
N SER A 102 21.36 -18.24 -1.56
CA SER A 102 22.63 -18.84 -1.16
C SER A 102 22.45 -19.74 0.08
N PRO A 103 23.38 -20.66 0.36
CA PRO A 103 23.45 -21.28 1.67
C PRO A 103 23.48 -20.23 2.78
N LYS A 104 22.68 -20.44 3.83
CA LYS A 104 22.70 -19.63 5.06
C LYS A 104 24.01 -19.86 5.81
N GLN A 105 24.62 -18.78 6.30
CA GLN A 105 25.82 -18.79 7.14
C GLN A 105 25.53 -18.07 8.45
N GLN A 106 25.93 -18.65 9.59
CA GLN A 106 25.71 -18.02 10.89
C GLN A 106 26.77 -16.96 11.18
N ALA A 107 26.34 -15.80 11.66
CA ALA A 107 27.20 -14.72 12.12
C ALA A 107 26.56 -13.95 13.28
N SER A 108 27.39 -13.23 14.03
CA SER A 108 26.96 -12.27 15.07
C SER A 108 27.44 -10.86 14.69
N PRO A 109 26.88 -9.80 15.26
CA PRO A 109 27.36 -8.44 15.02
C PRO A 109 28.86 -8.27 15.33
N GLY A 110 29.52 -7.36 14.62
CA GLY A 110 30.97 -7.22 14.57
C GLY A 110 31.69 -8.16 13.59
N THR A 111 30.95 -8.95 12.79
CA THR A 111 31.52 -9.97 11.89
C THR A 111 31.70 -9.48 10.45
N ARG A 112 32.86 -9.78 9.87
CA ARG A 112 33.12 -9.67 8.42
C ARG A 112 32.76 -10.98 7.74
N LEU A 113 31.79 -10.98 6.83
CA LEU A 113 31.27 -12.18 6.18
C LEU A 113 31.17 -12.00 4.65
N ASP A 114 32.07 -12.64 3.91
CA ASP A 114 31.95 -12.73 2.46
C ASP A 114 30.95 -13.82 2.07
N LEU A 115 30.10 -13.54 1.09
CA LEU A 115 29.02 -14.39 0.65
C LEU A 115 29.18 -14.77 -0.83
N ARG A 116 28.55 -15.87 -1.24
CA ARG A 116 28.54 -16.32 -2.64
C ARG A 116 27.11 -16.38 -3.17
N ALA A 117 26.85 -15.62 -4.22
CA ALA A 117 25.62 -15.71 -4.99
C ALA A 117 25.55 -17.05 -5.75
N VAL A 118 24.36 -17.62 -5.84
CA VAL A 118 24.12 -18.88 -6.57
C VAL A 118 23.25 -18.56 -7.77
N VAL A 119 23.79 -18.73 -8.98
CA VAL A 119 23.04 -18.52 -10.22
C VAL A 119 21.91 -19.54 -10.31
N ALA A 120 20.72 -19.10 -10.72
CA ALA A 120 19.60 -19.99 -10.90
C ALA A 120 19.91 -21.05 -11.99
N PRO A 121 19.49 -22.32 -11.81
CA PRO A 121 19.75 -23.38 -12.79
C PRO A 121 19.00 -23.16 -14.12
N ASP A 122 17.89 -22.43 -14.09
CA ASP A 122 17.04 -22.08 -15.22
C ASP A 122 16.18 -20.83 -14.90
N ASP A 123 15.54 -20.28 -15.92
CA ASP A 123 14.71 -19.06 -15.81
C ASP A 123 13.49 -19.26 -14.88
N HIS A 124 12.95 -20.48 -14.78
CA HIS A 124 11.79 -20.78 -13.94
C HIS A 124 12.16 -20.80 -12.44
N ALA A 125 13.36 -21.30 -12.11
CA ALA A 125 13.94 -21.19 -10.78
C ALA A 125 14.26 -19.73 -10.41
N ALA A 126 14.81 -18.95 -11.36
CA ALA A 126 15.06 -17.52 -11.15
C ALA A 126 13.77 -16.74 -10.88
N ALA A 127 12.71 -17.03 -11.65
CA ALA A 127 11.43 -16.35 -11.56
C ALA A 127 10.67 -16.60 -10.24
N GLN A 128 11.02 -17.64 -9.47
CA GLN A 128 10.34 -17.92 -8.19
C GLN A 128 10.41 -16.73 -7.21
N TYR A 129 11.46 -15.92 -7.31
CA TYR A 129 11.71 -14.74 -6.47
C TYR A 129 11.14 -13.42 -7.03
N TYR A 130 10.56 -13.45 -8.24
CA TYR A 130 10.02 -12.24 -8.86
C TYR A 130 8.72 -11.79 -8.17
N PRO A 131 8.42 -10.47 -8.18
CA PRO A 131 7.20 -9.93 -7.56
C PRO A 131 5.94 -10.59 -8.10
N ALA A 132 4.91 -10.73 -7.26
CA ALA A 132 3.60 -11.23 -7.65
C ALA A 132 3.05 -10.54 -8.92
N GLY A 133 3.26 -9.24 -9.08
CA GLY A 133 2.81 -8.45 -10.24
C GLY A 133 3.40 -8.84 -11.58
N TYR A 134 4.64 -9.35 -11.62
CA TYR A 134 5.25 -9.88 -12.84
C TYR A 134 4.57 -11.19 -13.25
N TRP A 135 4.27 -12.07 -12.29
CA TRP A 135 3.48 -13.26 -12.55
C TRP A 135 2.05 -12.92 -12.97
N TYR A 136 1.44 -11.89 -12.37
CA TYR A 136 0.09 -11.43 -12.69
C TYR A 136 -0.01 -10.77 -14.07
N SER A 137 1.06 -10.16 -14.59
CA SER A 137 1.08 -9.59 -15.93
C SER A 137 1.00 -10.63 -17.05
N LEU A 138 1.22 -11.92 -16.76
CA LEU A 138 0.98 -13.02 -17.71
C LEU A 138 -0.52 -13.32 -17.92
N LEU A 139 -1.41 -12.76 -17.10
CA LEU A 139 -2.85 -12.91 -17.27
C LEU A 139 -3.27 -12.29 -18.61
N GLU A 140 -4.06 -13.03 -19.38
CA GLU A 140 -4.56 -12.59 -20.68
C GLU A 140 -6.03 -12.24 -20.54
N VAL A 141 -6.33 -10.93 -20.60
CA VAL A 141 -7.68 -10.43 -20.33
C VAL A 141 -8.57 -10.51 -21.57
N PRO A 142 -9.92 -10.50 -21.42
CA PRO A 142 -10.83 -10.41 -22.54
C PRO A 142 -10.55 -9.20 -23.44
N GLY A 143 -10.69 -9.36 -24.76
CA GLY A 143 -10.47 -8.28 -25.73
C GLY A 143 -11.52 -7.16 -25.63
N PRO A 144 -11.23 -5.92 -26.04
CA PRO A 144 -12.22 -4.83 -26.03
C PRO A 144 -13.52 -5.16 -26.78
N GLU A 145 -13.43 -5.98 -27.82
CA GLU A 145 -14.56 -6.47 -28.62
C GLU A 145 -15.47 -7.49 -27.89
N GLU A 146 -15.04 -8.02 -26.73
CA GLU A 146 -15.89 -8.85 -25.86
C GLU A 146 -16.83 -8.00 -24.97
N PHE A 147 -16.79 -6.66 -25.07
CA PHE A 147 -17.59 -5.76 -24.24
C PHE A 147 -18.63 -4.95 -25.06
N PRO A 148 -19.80 -4.62 -24.48
CA PRO A 148 -20.28 -4.98 -23.15
C PRO A 148 -20.58 -6.48 -23.01
N GLY A 149 -20.51 -7.00 -21.78
CA GLY A 149 -20.75 -8.43 -21.53
C GLY A 149 -22.14 -8.91 -21.99
N THR A 150 -22.22 -10.14 -22.49
CA THR A 150 -23.46 -10.70 -23.08
C THR A 150 -24.12 -11.78 -22.21
N GLY A 151 -23.63 -11.98 -20.99
CA GLY A 151 -24.19 -12.90 -20.00
C GLY A 151 -23.76 -14.36 -20.17
N PRO A 152 -24.23 -15.27 -19.29
CA PRO A 152 -23.80 -16.67 -19.25
C PRO A 152 -23.97 -17.42 -20.58
N ASP A 153 -25.11 -17.19 -21.25
CA ASP A 153 -25.51 -17.79 -22.53
C ASP A 153 -24.77 -17.18 -23.74
N GLY A 154 -24.09 -16.05 -23.55
CA GLY A 154 -23.23 -15.39 -24.54
C GLY A 154 -21.75 -15.66 -24.27
N ASN A 155 -20.94 -14.61 -24.22
CA ASN A 155 -19.50 -14.70 -23.94
C ASN A 155 -19.15 -15.03 -22.48
N GLY A 156 -20.13 -15.07 -21.57
CA GLY A 156 -19.92 -15.42 -20.17
C GLY A 156 -19.45 -14.26 -19.29
N ILE A 157 -19.30 -13.05 -19.85
CA ILE A 157 -19.05 -11.80 -19.12
C ILE A 157 -20.40 -11.21 -18.67
N SER A 158 -20.47 -10.68 -17.45
CA SER A 158 -21.70 -10.06 -16.95
C SER A 158 -22.08 -8.81 -17.77
N PRO A 159 -23.37 -8.62 -18.13
CA PRO A 159 -23.83 -7.38 -18.78
C PRO A 159 -23.63 -6.11 -17.94
N SER A 160 -23.32 -6.25 -16.65
CA SER A 160 -22.91 -5.13 -15.79
C SER A 160 -21.45 -4.69 -15.98
N VAL A 161 -20.67 -5.34 -16.86
CA VAL A 161 -19.29 -4.96 -17.20
C VAL A 161 -19.30 -4.36 -18.62
N PRO A 162 -19.28 -3.02 -18.75
CA PRO A 162 -19.47 -2.35 -20.03
C PRO A 162 -18.20 -2.26 -20.89
N SER A 163 -17.01 -2.44 -20.33
CA SER A 163 -15.72 -2.22 -21.00
C SER A 163 -14.58 -3.06 -20.40
N GLN A 164 -13.48 -3.21 -21.15
CA GLN A 164 -12.26 -3.88 -20.67
C GLN A 164 -11.67 -3.17 -19.44
N ALA A 165 -11.77 -1.84 -19.35
CA ALA A 165 -11.38 -1.06 -18.17
C ALA A 165 -12.22 -1.41 -16.93
N ALA A 166 -13.54 -1.59 -17.08
CA ALA A 166 -14.41 -2.04 -16.00
C ALA A 166 -14.10 -3.49 -15.55
N TRP A 167 -13.64 -4.35 -16.48
CA TRP A 167 -13.12 -5.69 -16.16
C TRP A 167 -11.81 -5.62 -15.36
N LEU A 168 -10.82 -4.83 -15.84
CA LEU A 168 -9.54 -4.61 -15.15
C LEU A 168 -9.73 -4.07 -13.73
N ARG A 169 -10.67 -3.14 -13.53
CA ARG A 169 -11.09 -2.68 -12.20
C ARG A 169 -11.48 -3.86 -11.29
N GLY A 170 -12.30 -4.80 -11.79
CA GLY A 170 -12.73 -6.00 -11.06
C GLY A 170 -11.57 -6.94 -10.70
N LEU A 171 -10.58 -7.07 -11.58
CA LEU A 171 -9.36 -7.84 -11.33
C LEU A 171 -8.45 -7.21 -10.26
N LYS A 172 -8.44 -5.87 -10.17
CA LYS A 172 -7.48 -5.11 -9.35
C LYS A 172 -8.12 -4.53 -8.08
N SER A 173 -7.97 -3.24 -7.83
CA SER A 173 -8.41 -2.57 -6.60
C SER A 173 -9.95 -2.58 -6.43
N GLY A 174 -10.73 -2.79 -7.49
CA GLY A 174 -12.18 -3.02 -7.38
C GLY A 174 -12.57 -4.44 -6.92
N GLY A 175 -11.62 -5.37 -6.78
CA GLY A 175 -11.85 -6.76 -6.43
C GLY A 175 -10.62 -7.48 -5.85
N CYS A 176 -9.92 -8.29 -6.66
CA CYS A 176 -9.01 -9.31 -6.14
C CYS A 176 -7.73 -8.73 -5.47
N THR A 177 -7.04 -7.77 -6.11
CA THR A 177 -5.81 -7.18 -5.53
C THR A 177 -6.07 -6.29 -4.32
N ALA A 178 -7.34 -6.04 -3.96
CA ALA A 178 -7.74 -5.34 -2.73
C ALA A 178 -7.48 -6.15 -1.43
N CYS A 179 -7.25 -7.46 -1.54
CA CYS A 179 -7.09 -8.34 -0.37
C CYS A 179 -5.92 -9.33 -0.48
N HIS A 180 -5.37 -9.52 -1.67
CA HIS A 180 -4.45 -10.60 -1.99
C HIS A 180 -3.35 -10.14 -2.96
N ALA A 181 -2.12 -10.64 -2.77
CA ALA A 181 -1.04 -10.55 -3.74
C ALA A 181 -1.24 -11.61 -4.85
N LEU A 182 -1.94 -11.23 -5.92
CA LEU A 182 -2.16 -12.12 -7.08
C LEU A 182 -0.85 -12.31 -7.83
N GLY A 183 -0.46 -13.56 -8.07
CA GLY A 183 0.82 -13.95 -8.67
C GLY A 183 1.85 -14.48 -7.66
N ASN A 184 1.56 -14.43 -6.35
CA ASN A 184 2.31 -15.20 -5.37
C ASN A 184 2.10 -16.71 -5.59
N LYS A 185 2.98 -17.56 -5.01
CA LYS A 185 2.96 -19.01 -5.27
C LYS A 185 1.59 -19.67 -5.02
N ALA A 186 0.92 -19.29 -3.94
CA ALA A 186 -0.40 -19.84 -3.59
C ALA A 186 -1.53 -19.47 -4.57
N THR A 187 -1.35 -18.44 -5.40
CA THR A 187 -2.34 -17.99 -6.40
C THR A 187 -1.95 -18.34 -7.83
N ARG A 188 -0.66 -18.31 -8.21
CA ARG A 188 -0.23 -18.66 -9.58
C ARG A 188 -0.30 -20.16 -9.90
N GLU A 189 0.01 -21.01 -8.93
CA GLU A 189 -0.11 -22.49 -9.00
C GLU A 189 -1.36 -22.96 -8.25
N ILE A 190 -1.73 -24.26 -8.31
CA ILE A 190 -2.75 -24.87 -7.42
C ILE A 190 -2.06 -25.56 -6.23
N PRO A 191 -2.22 -25.10 -4.98
CA PRO A 191 -1.67 -25.76 -3.80
C PRO A 191 -2.28 -27.16 -3.60
N PRO A 192 -1.49 -28.21 -3.35
CA PRO A 192 -2.01 -29.57 -3.09
C PRO A 192 -3.04 -29.65 -1.95
N GLN A 193 -2.95 -28.74 -0.98
CA GLN A 193 -3.88 -28.64 0.15
C GLN A 193 -5.31 -28.26 -0.27
N LEU A 194 -5.52 -27.76 -1.49
CA LEU A 194 -6.85 -27.46 -2.01
C LEU A 194 -7.61 -28.73 -2.47
N GLY A 195 -6.89 -29.80 -2.80
CA GLY A 195 -7.43 -31.06 -3.32
C GLY A 195 -7.10 -31.31 -4.80
N GLU A 196 -7.62 -32.42 -5.33
CA GLU A 196 -7.54 -32.80 -6.75
C GLU A 196 -8.85 -32.45 -7.46
N PHE A 197 -8.76 -32.10 -8.76
CA PHE A 197 -9.88 -31.60 -9.55
C PHE A 197 -9.81 -32.08 -11.01
N ASP A 198 -10.96 -32.30 -11.64
CA ASP A 198 -11.06 -32.70 -13.05
C ASP A 198 -10.57 -31.61 -14.02
N SER A 199 -10.46 -30.37 -13.57
CA SER A 199 -9.96 -29.24 -14.37
C SER A 199 -9.44 -28.08 -13.49
N LEU A 200 -8.59 -27.23 -14.07
CA LEU A 200 -8.14 -25.99 -13.43
C LEU A 200 -9.29 -24.99 -13.22
N VAL A 201 -10.33 -25.03 -14.04
CA VAL A 201 -11.58 -24.23 -13.85
C VAL A 201 -12.26 -24.64 -12.54
N ALA A 202 -12.42 -25.94 -12.29
CA ALA A 202 -13.00 -26.45 -11.05
C ALA A 202 -12.09 -26.16 -9.83
N ALA A 203 -10.76 -26.24 -9.99
CA ALA A 203 -9.81 -25.88 -8.94
C ALA A 203 -9.92 -24.39 -8.55
N TRP A 204 -10.00 -23.48 -9.52
CA TRP A 204 -10.21 -22.05 -9.28
C TRP A 204 -11.58 -21.75 -8.67
N ASP A 205 -12.64 -22.45 -9.11
CA ASP A 205 -13.98 -22.31 -8.54
C ASP A 205 -14.01 -22.72 -7.06
N ARG A 206 -13.35 -23.83 -6.71
CA ARG A 206 -13.20 -24.28 -5.32
C ARG A 206 -12.29 -23.36 -4.49
N ARG A 207 -11.25 -22.77 -5.09
CA ARG A 207 -10.35 -21.81 -4.43
C ARG A 207 -11.14 -20.63 -3.87
N VAL A 208 -11.92 -19.95 -4.71
CA VAL A 208 -12.66 -18.73 -4.32
C VAL A 208 -13.78 -18.97 -3.32
N GLN A 209 -14.11 -20.23 -3.01
CA GLN A 209 -15.08 -20.59 -1.97
C GLN A 209 -14.45 -20.78 -0.58
N SER A 210 -13.12 -20.72 -0.46
CA SER A 210 -12.40 -21.10 0.77
C SER A 210 -12.61 -20.08 1.90
N GLY A 211 -12.98 -20.58 3.08
CA GLY A 211 -13.01 -19.81 4.32
C GLY A 211 -14.13 -18.75 4.39
N GLN A 212 -14.02 -17.86 5.37
CA GLN A 212 -15.02 -16.83 5.70
C GLN A 212 -15.14 -15.76 4.61
N ALA A 213 -14.08 -15.50 3.85
CA ALA A 213 -14.10 -14.62 2.68
C ALA A 213 -14.79 -15.24 1.45
N GLY A 214 -15.02 -16.56 1.42
CA GLY A 214 -15.43 -17.30 0.23
C GLY A 214 -16.73 -16.79 -0.40
N ARG A 215 -17.70 -16.33 0.40
CA ARG A 215 -18.95 -15.72 -0.12
C ARG A 215 -18.69 -14.43 -0.90
N SER A 216 -17.78 -13.58 -0.39
CA SER A 216 -17.42 -12.31 -1.02
C SER A 216 -16.62 -12.52 -2.30
N MET A 217 -15.65 -13.44 -2.27
CA MET A 217 -14.83 -13.81 -3.43
C MET A 217 -15.67 -14.45 -4.54
N SER A 218 -16.52 -15.44 -4.21
CA SER A 218 -17.48 -16.03 -5.15
C SER A 218 -18.37 -14.97 -5.80
N GLY A 219 -19.00 -14.12 -4.99
CA GLY A 219 -19.88 -13.04 -5.50
C GLY A 219 -19.15 -11.98 -6.32
N ALA A 220 -17.84 -11.82 -6.17
CA ALA A 220 -17.03 -10.94 -7.03
C ALA A 220 -16.88 -11.53 -8.44
N LEU A 221 -16.59 -12.82 -8.56
CA LEU A 221 -16.54 -13.51 -9.86
C LEU A 221 -17.92 -13.52 -10.52
N ASP A 222 -19.00 -13.72 -9.75
CA ASP A 222 -20.37 -13.68 -10.26
C ASP A 222 -20.72 -12.31 -10.89
N ARG A 223 -20.27 -11.20 -10.27
CA ARG A 223 -20.46 -9.83 -10.82
C ARG A 223 -19.63 -9.55 -12.08
N MET A 224 -18.49 -10.22 -12.25
CA MET A 224 -17.66 -10.08 -13.47
C MET A 224 -18.20 -10.93 -14.62
N GLY A 225 -18.77 -12.10 -14.31
CA GLY A 225 -19.08 -13.14 -15.27
C GLY A 225 -18.28 -14.39 -14.96
N ARG A 226 -18.82 -15.21 -14.05
CA ARG A 226 -18.09 -16.31 -13.38
C ARG A 226 -17.36 -17.23 -14.35
N ARG A 227 -18.05 -17.65 -15.43
CA ARG A 227 -17.50 -18.58 -16.43
C ARG A 227 -16.24 -18.01 -17.09
N ARG A 228 -16.32 -16.83 -17.72
CA ARG A 228 -15.18 -16.21 -18.41
C ARG A 228 -14.02 -15.91 -17.44
N ALA A 229 -14.33 -15.49 -16.21
CA ALA A 229 -13.32 -15.22 -15.19
C ALA A 229 -12.57 -16.48 -14.76
N LEU A 230 -13.27 -17.59 -14.51
CA LEU A 230 -12.65 -18.88 -14.17
C LEU A 230 -11.85 -19.47 -15.33
N GLU A 231 -12.36 -19.39 -16.56
CA GLU A 231 -11.65 -19.81 -17.77
C GLU A 231 -10.31 -19.05 -17.93
N MET A 232 -10.34 -17.73 -17.75
CA MET A 232 -9.15 -16.86 -17.81
C MET A 232 -8.11 -17.20 -16.72
N TYR A 233 -8.54 -17.36 -15.47
CA TYR A 233 -7.62 -17.71 -14.37
C TYR A 233 -7.07 -19.14 -14.50
N ALA A 234 -7.88 -20.08 -15.02
CA ALA A 234 -7.46 -21.46 -15.29
C ALA A 234 -6.41 -21.53 -16.40
N ASP A 235 -6.57 -20.78 -17.48
CA ASP A 235 -5.55 -20.65 -18.54
C ASP A 235 -4.24 -20.08 -18.00
N TRP A 236 -4.29 -18.96 -17.26
CA TRP A 236 -3.11 -18.32 -16.67
C TRP A 236 -2.32 -19.26 -15.76
N THR A 237 -3.00 -19.95 -14.83
CA THR A 237 -2.36 -20.99 -13.99
C THR A 237 -1.84 -22.16 -14.83
N GLY A 238 -2.58 -22.59 -15.86
CA GLY A 238 -2.19 -23.69 -16.74
C GLY A 238 -0.90 -23.40 -17.51
N ARG A 239 -0.75 -22.20 -18.08
CA ARG A 239 0.47 -21.76 -18.78
C ARG A 239 1.67 -21.67 -17.85
N ILE A 240 1.49 -21.11 -16.64
CA ILE A 240 2.55 -21.03 -15.63
C ILE A 240 2.99 -22.44 -15.21
N MET A 241 2.05 -23.35 -14.93
CA MET A 241 2.37 -24.75 -14.60
C MET A 241 3.00 -25.53 -15.77
N ALA A 242 2.80 -25.09 -17.02
CA ALA A 242 3.46 -25.62 -18.20
C ALA A 242 4.85 -25.00 -18.49
N GLY A 243 5.33 -24.07 -17.64
CA GLY A 243 6.66 -23.47 -17.71
C GLY A 243 6.72 -22.05 -18.28
N GLU A 244 5.59 -21.36 -18.45
CA GLU A 244 5.61 -19.93 -18.78
C GLU A 244 6.18 -19.10 -17.62
N VAL A 245 7.14 -18.24 -17.93
CA VAL A 245 7.79 -17.32 -16.99
C VAL A 245 7.60 -15.87 -17.42
N PRO A 246 7.43 -14.93 -16.48
CA PRO A 246 7.33 -13.51 -16.79
C PRO A 246 8.70 -12.88 -17.12
N PRO A 247 8.75 -11.69 -17.72
CA PRO A 247 10.00 -10.98 -17.97
C PRO A 247 10.77 -10.76 -16.66
N ALA A 248 12.11 -10.76 -16.74
CA ALA A 248 12.95 -10.54 -15.58
C ALA A 248 12.80 -9.09 -15.05
N PRO A 249 12.45 -8.89 -13.77
CA PRO A 249 12.46 -7.57 -13.15
C PRO A 249 13.88 -6.99 -13.07
N PRO A 250 14.04 -5.66 -13.13
CA PRO A 250 15.33 -5.01 -12.89
C PRO A 250 15.76 -5.24 -11.45
N ARG A 251 17.07 -5.40 -11.22
CA ARG A 251 17.65 -5.36 -9.88
C ARG A 251 17.70 -3.91 -9.36
N PRO A 252 17.67 -3.71 -8.03
CA PRO A 252 17.82 -2.39 -7.43
C PRO A 252 19.07 -1.64 -7.93
N GLN A 253 18.87 -0.38 -8.32
CA GLN A 253 19.89 0.48 -8.89
C GLN A 253 19.89 1.86 -8.22
N GLY A 254 21.02 2.57 -8.34
CA GLY A 254 21.17 3.90 -7.76
C GLY A 254 20.77 3.95 -6.28
N ILE A 255 19.85 4.84 -5.96
CA ILE A 255 19.35 5.10 -4.59
C ILE A 255 18.54 3.94 -4.00
N GLU A 256 17.97 3.03 -4.80
CA GLU A 256 17.23 1.86 -4.30
C GLU A 256 18.13 0.90 -3.51
N ARG A 257 19.43 0.90 -3.79
CA ARG A 257 20.41 0.10 -3.06
C ARG A 257 20.71 0.62 -1.66
N ASN A 258 20.27 1.84 -1.36
CA ASN A 258 20.44 2.47 -0.07
C ASN A 258 19.30 2.11 0.91
N VAL A 259 18.35 1.26 0.52
CA VAL A 259 17.29 0.84 1.46
C VAL A 259 17.85 -0.11 2.52
N VAL A 260 17.49 0.14 3.78
CA VAL A 260 17.62 -0.79 4.90
C VAL A 260 16.19 -1.14 5.34
N ILE A 261 15.87 -2.42 5.31
CA ILE A 261 14.54 -2.94 5.64
C ILE A 261 14.66 -3.76 6.93
N THR A 262 13.91 -3.41 7.96
CA THR A 262 13.86 -4.17 9.23
C THR A 262 12.44 -4.70 9.45
N GLN A 263 12.31 -5.95 9.89
CA GLN A 263 11.00 -6.60 10.07
C GLN A 263 10.87 -7.31 11.40
N TRP A 264 9.67 -7.26 11.96
CA TRP A 264 9.28 -7.96 13.19
C TRP A 264 7.94 -8.67 13.00
N ASP A 265 7.81 -9.87 13.54
CA ASP A 265 6.51 -10.54 13.72
C ASP A 265 5.75 -9.89 14.90
N TRP A 266 4.43 -9.67 14.80
CA TRP A 266 3.70 -8.96 15.88
C TRP A 266 2.22 -9.31 16.12
N ALA A 267 1.71 -10.35 15.46
CA ALA A 267 0.32 -10.81 15.63
C ALA A 267 0.24 -12.34 15.66
N ASP A 268 -0.92 -12.86 16.05
CA ASP A 268 -1.15 -14.30 16.13
C ASP A 268 -1.13 -14.96 14.72
N PRO A 269 -0.73 -16.24 14.59
CA PRO A 269 -0.66 -16.95 13.30
C PRO A 269 -1.99 -17.07 12.52
N THR A 270 -3.11 -16.80 13.16
CA THR A 270 -4.47 -16.78 12.61
C THR A 270 -4.99 -15.36 12.31
N ALA A 271 -4.30 -14.34 12.82
CA ALA A 271 -4.64 -12.94 12.64
C ALA A 271 -4.07 -12.39 11.32
N TYR A 272 -4.69 -11.33 10.80
CA TYR A 272 -4.12 -10.49 9.74
C TYR A 272 -4.28 -9.03 10.12
N LEU A 273 -3.34 -8.19 9.70
CA LEU A 273 -3.46 -6.74 9.87
C LEU A 273 -4.03 -6.06 8.63
N HIS A 274 -4.58 -4.87 8.85
CA HIS A 274 -4.94 -3.95 7.79
C HIS A 274 -4.02 -2.73 7.79
N ASP A 275 -3.91 -2.04 8.93
CA ASP A 275 -3.23 -0.75 9.06
C ASP A 275 -2.32 -0.71 10.30
N GLU A 276 -1.46 0.31 10.38
CA GLU A 276 -0.63 0.63 11.55
C GLU A 276 -0.38 2.14 11.69
N VAL A 277 0.08 2.57 12.85
CA VAL A 277 0.53 3.94 13.11
C VAL A 277 1.78 3.98 13.97
N SER A 278 2.65 4.92 13.65
CA SER A 278 3.93 5.17 14.31
C SER A 278 3.98 6.53 15.00
N THR A 279 3.27 7.56 14.50
CA THR A 279 3.34 8.95 14.99
C THR A 279 2.07 9.76 14.67
N ASP A 280 1.99 11.00 15.15
CA ASP A 280 1.01 11.98 14.66
C ASP A 280 1.47 12.48 13.28
N LYS A 281 0.67 12.23 12.24
CA LYS A 281 0.99 12.62 10.86
C LYS A 281 1.25 14.13 10.70
N ARG A 282 0.77 14.98 11.61
CA ARG A 282 0.98 16.44 11.62
C ARG A 282 2.33 16.84 12.24
N ASN A 283 2.93 15.97 13.04
CA ASN A 283 4.25 16.18 13.63
C ASN A 283 4.99 14.82 13.80
N PRO A 284 5.85 14.43 12.84
CA PRO A 284 6.45 13.10 12.83
C PRO A 284 7.48 12.83 13.95
N THR A 285 7.70 13.78 14.86
CA THR A 285 8.53 13.59 16.07
C THR A 285 7.74 13.10 17.29
N VAL A 286 6.40 13.06 17.21
CA VAL A 286 5.55 12.46 18.25
C VAL A 286 5.83 10.95 18.34
N ASN A 287 5.76 10.39 19.55
CA ASN A 287 6.01 8.96 19.80
C ASN A 287 7.42 8.48 19.32
N ALA A 288 8.42 9.37 19.29
CA ALA A 288 9.81 9.05 18.97
C ALA A 288 10.35 7.87 19.82
N ASN A 289 10.94 6.88 19.15
CA ASN A 289 11.37 5.58 19.70
C ASN A 289 10.27 4.78 20.43
N GLY A 290 9.01 5.21 20.33
CA GLY A 290 7.87 4.59 21.00
C GLY A 290 7.26 3.42 20.22
N PRO A 291 6.22 2.78 20.78
CA PRO A 291 5.61 1.61 20.18
C PRO A 291 4.87 1.92 18.88
N ILE A 292 4.80 0.94 17.98
CA ILE A 292 3.93 0.94 16.80
C ILE A 292 2.61 0.25 17.19
N TYR A 293 1.48 0.73 16.68
CA TYR A 293 0.15 0.19 16.98
C TYR A 293 -0.58 -0.22 15.69
N GLY A 294 -1.09 -1.45 15.62
CA GLY A 294 -1.77 -1.99 14.43
C GLY A 294 -3.28 -2.15 14.56
N ALA A 295 -3.97 -2.36 13.44
CA ALA A 295 -5.39 -2.71 13.38
C ALA A 295 -5.62 -4.03 12.65
N LEU A 296 -6.41 -4.92 13.27
CA LEU A 296 -6.63 -6.31 12.84
C LEU A 296 -7.89 -6.54 11.97
N GLU A 297 -8.66 -5.49 11.68
CA GLU A 297 -9.90 -5.55 10.91
C GLU A 297 -10.82 -6.68 11.41
N ALA A 298 -11.25 -7.59 10.53
CA ALA A 298 -12.18 -8.65 10.91
C ALA A 298 -11.52 -9.81 11.68
N SER A 299 -10.19 -9.82 11.86
CA SER A 299 -9.48 -11.01 12.35
C SER A 299 -9.62 -11.23 13.87
N ALA A 300 -9.24 -10.27 14.71
CA ALA A 300 -9.34 -10.38 16.18
C ALA A 300 -9.55 -9.02 16.90
N ASP A 301 -10.03 -9.07 18.14
CA ASP A 301 -10.41 -7.90 18.97
C ASP A 301 -9.27 -7.41 19.89
N TYR A 302 -8.11 -7.12 19.30
CA TYR A 302 -7.01 -6.47 20.01
C TYR A 302 -6.17 -5.58 19.08
N ILE A 303 -5.44 -4.63 19.67
CA ILE A 303 -4.39 -3.85 19.00
C ILE A 303 -3.07 -4.61 19.19
N PRO A 304 -2.42 -5.13 18.13
CA PRO A 304 -1.04 -5.57 18.20
C PRO A 304 -0.14 -4.35 18.42
N VAL A 305 0.80 -4.46 19.34
CA VAL A 305 1.74 -3.39 19.69
C VAL A 305 3.16 -3.93 19.62
N LEU A 306 4.01 -3.28 18.84
CA LEU A 306 5.44 -3.58 18.73
C LEU A 306 6.24 -2.49 19.46
N ASP A 307 7.13 -2.89 20.36
CA ASP A 307 8.24 -2.06 20.82
C ASP A 307 9.48 -2.38 19.97
N PRO A 308 9.85 -1.53 18.99
CA PRO A 308 10.95 -1.81 18.08
C PRO A 308 12.33 -1.66 18.73
N VAL A 309 12.44 -0.97 19.88
CA VAL A 309 13.70 -0.81 20.63
C VAL A 309 14.00 -2.08 21.43
N ARG A 310 12.96 -2.66 22.06
CA ARG A 310 13.08 -3.89 22.87
C ARG A 310 12.90 -5.17 22.06
N ASN A 311 12.43 -5.08 20.82
CA ASN A 311 12.07 -6.21 19.97
C ASN A 311 11.00 -7.11 20.64
N THR A 312 10.04 -6.48 21.34
CA THR A 312 8.98 -7.16 22.11
C THR A 312 7.60 -6.76 21.61
N ILE A 313 6.63 -7.66 21.74
CA ILE A 313 5.25 -7.42 21.32
C ILE A 313 4.28 -7.60 22.49
N ARG A 314 3.14 -6.90 22.44
CA ARG A 314 2.01 -7.05 23.37
C ARG A 314 0.68 -6.84 22.65
N GLN A 315 -0.41 -7.19 23.33
CA GLN A 315 -1.78 -6.98 22.85
C GLN A 315 -2.51 -6.00 23.78
N VAL A 316 -3.35 -5.12 23.22
CA VAL A 316 -4.33 -4.32 23.98
C VAL A 316 -5.73 -4.77 23.56
N PRO A 317 -6.54 -5.39 24.44
CA PRO A 317 -7.90 -5.80 24.10
C PRO A 317 -8.77 -4.61 23.67
N VAL A 318 -9.61 -4.80 22.65
CA VAL A 318 -10.59 -3.79 22.22
C VAL A 318 -12.00 -4.30 22.51
N PRO A 319 -12.75 -3.69 23.45
CA PRO A 319 -14.10 -4.10 23.77
C PRO A 319 -15.13 -3.52 22.77
N VAL A 320 -16.35 -4.05 22.84
CA VAL A 320 -17.58 -3.44 22.33
C VAL A 320 -18.47 -3.06 23.53
N ARG A 321 -19.34 -2.04 23.42
CA ARG A 321 -20.30 -1.72 24.51
C ARG A 321 -21.39 -2.79 24.63
N ASP A 322 -21.78 -3.37 23.50
CA ASP A 322 -22.81 -4.40 23.41
C ASP A 322 -22.16 -5.77 23.08
N PRO A 323 -22.11 -6.72 24.03
CA PRO A 323 -21.55 -8.06 23.81
C PRO A 323 -22.23 -8.86 22.69
N ASP A 324 -23.48 -8.55 22.35
CA ASP A 324 -24.22 -9.20 21.25
C ASP A 324 -23.86 -8.63 19.87
N THR A 325 -22.91 -7.67 19.79
CA THR A 325 -22.39 -7.12 18.53
C THR A 325 -21.93 -8.26 17.61
N PRO A 326 -22.46 -8.39 16.38
CA PRO A 326 -22.13 -9.52 15.51
C PRO A 326 -20.69 -9.44 15.02
N ARG A 327 -20.05 -10.62 14.90
CA ARG A 327 -18.71 -10.75 14.31
C ARG A 327 -18.67 -10.17 12.90
N ALA A 328 -17.53 -9.57 12.55
CA ALA A 328 -17.29 -9.05 11.20
C ALA A 328 -17.12 -10.17 10.17
N GLY A 329 -16.48 -11.28 10.55
CA GLY A 329 -16.36 -12.48 9.74
C GLY A 329 -17.66 -13.28 9.69
N GLY A 330 -18.17 -13.56 8.49
CA GLY A 330 -19.27 -14.52 8.28
C GLY A 330 -18.82 -15.99 8.46
N PRO A 331 -19.74 -16.96 8.33
CA PRO A 331 -19.39 -18.37 8.31
C PRO A 331 -18.61 -18.76 7.05
N ASN A 332 -17.78 -19.80 7.16
CA ASN A 332 -17.10 -20.41 6.01
C ASN A 332 -18.10 -20.77 4.89
N LEU A 333 -17.72 -20.55 3.62
CA LEU A 333 -18.50 -21.05 2.48
C LEU A 333 -18.10 -22.50 2.14
N ALA A 334 -16.79 -22.76 2.07
CA ALA A 334 -16.19 -24.08 2.04
C ALA A 334 -14.96 -24.12 2.99
N PRO A 335 -14.49 -25.31 3.40
CA PRO A 335 -13.35 -25.43 4.30
C PRO A 335 -12.11 -24.70 3.77
N SER A 336 -11.35 -24.07 4.65
CA SER A 336 -10.04 -23.50 4.34
C SER A 336 -9.03 -24.63 4.07
N PRO A 337 -8.23 -24.58 2.98
CA PRO A 337 -7.15 -25.55 2.75
C PRO A 337 -6.03 -25.48 3.81
N TYR A 338 -6.01 -24.42 4.63
CA TYR A 338 -5.03 -24.23 5.70
C TYR A 338 -5.61 -24.51 7.09
N TRP A 339 -6.89 -24.17 7.33
CA TRP A 339 -7.52 -24.16 8.66
C TRP A 339 -8.76 -25.07 8.79
N GLY A 340 -9.13 -25.80 7.72
CA GLY A 340 -10.32 -26.66 7.72
C GLY A 340 -11.60 -25.84 7.93
N ASP A 341 -12.49 -26.35 8.78
CA ASP A 341 -13.76 -25.71 9.12
C ASP A 341 -13.65 -24.60 10.17
N GLU A 342 -12.45 -24.35 10.72
CA GLU A 342 -12.22 -23.31 11.73
C GLU A 342 -12.52 -21.90 11.17
N ALA A 343 -13.29 -21.11 11.92
CA ALA A 343 -13.60 -19.72 11.62
C ALA A 343 -12.66 -18.79 12.41
N ILE A 344 -11.45 -18.62 11.89
CA ILE A 344 -10.33 -17.91 12.54
C ILE A 344 -10.52 -16.40 12.66
N TRP A 345 -11.40 -15.78 11.87
CA TRP A 345 -11.75 -14.36 11.96
C TRP A 345 -12.93 -14.19 12.92
N ASN A 346 -12.63 -13.75 14.13
CA ASN A 346 -13.56 -13.76 15.26
C ASN A 346 -13.95 -12.37 15.79
N SER A 347 -13.39 -11.30 15.22
CA SER A 347 -13.57 -9.92 15.71
C SER A 347 -15.02 -9.43 15.71
N GLN A 348 -15.45 -8.84 16.82
CA GLN A 348 -16.65 -8.02 16.97
C GLN A 348 -16.36 -6.52 16.79
N ALA A 349 -15.25 -6.02 17.33
CA ALA A 349 -14.85 -4.60 17.29
C ALA A 349 -14.46 -4.13 15.87
N ASN A 350 -13.95 -5.03 15.03
CA ASN A 350 -13.67 -4.80 13.62
C ASN A 350 -12.79 -3.55 13.37
N VAL A 351 -11.72 -3.42 14.15
CA VAL A 351 -10.91 -2.19 14.24
C VAL A 351 -10.16 -1.87 12.95
N HIS A 352 -10.01 -0.59 12.65
CA HIS A 352 -9.42 -0.11 11.40
C HIS A 352 -8.66 1.20 11.60
N ASN A 353 -7.70 1.48 10.72
CA ASN A 353 -6.92 2.71 10.59
C ASN A 353 -6.66 3.45 11.93
N PRO A 354 -5.64 3.01 12.69
CA PRO A 354 -5.24 3.70 13.90
C PRO A 354 -4.55 5.02 13.52
N MET A 355 -4.71 6.06 14.34
CA MET A 355 -4.04 7.36 14.21
C MET A 355 -3.57 7.83 15.58
N ILE A 356 -2.39 8.46 15.67
CA ILE A 356 -1.87 9.03 16.92
C ILE A 356 -2.18 10.53 16.96
N ASP A 357 -2.62 11.03 18.13
CA ASP A 357 -2.79 12.47 18.39
C ASP A 357 -1.50 13.11 18.94
N GLN A 358 -1.52 14.44 19.10
CA GLN A 358 -0.37 15.24 19.56
C GLN A 358 0.17 14.84 20.94
N ASP A 359 -0.64 14.15 21.76
CA ASP A 359 -0.28 13.71 23.12
C ASP A 359 0.12 12.22 23.16
N GLY A 360 0.08 11.52 22.03
CA GLY A 360 0.44 10.10 21.93
C GLY A 360 -0.73 9.11 22.14
N ARG A 361 -2.00 9.56 22.14
CA ARG A 361 -3.15 8.65 22.23
C ARG A 361 -3.45 8.01 20.88
N VAL A 362 -3.90 6.76 20.90
CA VAL A 362 -4.19 5.97 19.70
C VAL A 362 -5.68 5.97 19.43
N TRP A 363 -6.10 6.75 18.45
CA TRP A 363 -7.47 6.85 17.94
C TRP A 363 -7.72 5.78 16.90
N LEU A 364 -8.92 5.21 16.89
CA LEU A 364 -9.26 3.99 16.16
C LEU A 364 -10.64 4.12 15.54
N THR A 365 -10.79 3.63 14.31
CA THR A 365 -12.11 3.24 13.81
C THR A 365 -12.48 1.92 14.50
N SER A 366 -13.60 1.87 15.22
CA SER A 366 -14.04 0.67 15.96
C SER A 366 -15.56 0.54 16.01
N ARG A 367 -16.09 -0.67 15.92
CA ARG A 367 -17.49 -0.95 16.31
C ARG A 367 -17.63 -0.77 17.81
N VAL A 368 -18.76 -0.19 18.19
CA VAL A 368 -19.09 0.17 19.57
C VAL A 368 -20.42 -0.46 19.97
N ARG A 369 -21.37 -0.56 19.03
CA ARG A 369 -22.73 -1.06 19.23
C ARG A 369 -23.29 -1.65 17.92
N GLY A 370 -24.53 -2.14 17.97
CA GLY A 370 -25.32 -2.47 16.78
C GLY A 370 -25.55 -1.28 15.83
N PRO A 371 -25.93 -1.57 14.57
CA PRO A 371 -25.86 -0.61 13.46
C PRO A 371 -26.91 0.52 13.48
N ASP A 372 -27.93 0.43 14.33
CA ASP A 372 -29.06 1.35 14.32
C ASP A 372 -28.80 2.51 15.30
N ASN A 373 -29.04 3.75 14.87
CA ASN A 373 -28.61 4.93 15.60
C ASN A 373 -29.58 5.38 16.72
N PRO A 374 -29.08 6.00 17.80
CA PRO A 374 -29.90 6.62 18.84
C PRO A 374 -30.68 7.84 18.33
N ALA A 375 -31.72 8.23 19.07
CA ALA A 375 -32.66 9.29 18.68
C ALA A 375 -32.01 10.65 18.36
N VAL A 376 -30.88 10.99 18.99
CA VAL A 376 -30.12 12.22 18.70
C VAL A 376 -29.65 12.32 17.24
N CYS A 377 -29.49 11.18 16.55
CA CYS A 377 -29.09 11.13 15.14
C CYS A 377 -30.27 11.21 14.15
N LEU A 378 -31.51 11.16 14.64
CA LEU A 378 -32.72 10.94 13.83
C LEU A 378 -33.54 12.22 13.64
N GLU A 379 -34.56 12.12 12.78
CA GLU A 379 -35.53 13.19 12.56
C GLU A 379 -36.24 13.57 13.86
N GLY A 380 -36.40 14.88 14.10
CA GLY A 380 -36.95 15.42 15.35
C GLY A 380 -35.93 15.68 16.46
N SER A 381 -34.65 15.37 16.24
CA SER A 381 -33.55 15.79 17.11
C SER A 381 -33.21 17.27 16.96
N ASP A 382 -32.78 17.92 18.05
CA ASP A 382 -32.24 19.29 18.03
C ASP A 382 -30.78 19.38 17.53
N HIS A 383 -30.09 18.24 17.40
CA HIS A 383 -28.69 18.19 16.94
C HIS A 383 -28.57 18.78 15.52
N PRO A 384 -27.71 19.79 15.27
CA PRO A 384 -27.67 20.51 13.99
C PRO A 384 -27.55 19.60 12.76
N SER A 385 -26.63 18.63 12.81
CA SER A 385 -26.44 17.65 11.73
C SER A 385 -27.66 16.75 11.50
N ALA A 386 -28.45 16.43 12.53
CA ALA A 386 -29.65 15.59 12.40
C ALA A 386 -30.83 16.38 11.81
N ARG A 387 -30.91 17.69 12.09
CA ARG A 387 -31.85 18.59 11.42
C ARG A 387 -31.52 18.79 9.94
N ALA A 388 -30.23 18.83 9.59
CA ALA A 388 -29.77 18.98 8.22
C ALA A 388 -29.87 17.68 7.40
N PHE A 389 -29.55 16.53 8.00
CA PHE A 389 -29.66 15.20 7.39
C PHE A 389 -29.72 14.11 8.47
N PRO A 390 -30.91 13.62 8.85
CA PRO A 390 -31.03 12.57 9.86
C PRO A 390 -30.47 11.25 9.34
N ASN A 391 -29.58 10.60 10.11
CA ASN A 391 -28.95 9.36 9.71
C ASN A 391 -29.40 8.19 10.60
N ALA A 392 -30.11 7.24 9.99
CA ALA A 392 -30.69 6.11 10.71
C ALA A 392 -29.67 5.05 11.18
N ARG A 393 -28.48 4.95 10.54
CA ARG A 393 -27.54 3.84 10.77
C ARG A 393 -26.07 4.23 10.72
N ALA A 394 -25.27 3.65 11.60
CA ALA A 394 -23.81 3.70 11.60
C ALA A 394 -23.22 2.39 12.13
N ASN A 395 -22.15 1.87 11.51
CA ASN A 395 -21.63 0.51 11.75
C ASN A 395 -20.34 0.50 12.57
N ARG A 396 -19.24 0.99 11.99
CA ARG A 396 -18.03 1.35 12.72
C ARG A 396 -18.18 2.80 13.22
N HIS A 397 -17.63 3.07 14.40
CA HIS A 397 -17.59 4.35 15.09
C HIS A 397 -16.14 4.66 15.50
N LEU A 398 -15.91 5.33 16.63
CA LEU A 398 -14.58 5.69 17.10
C LEU A 398 -14.25 5.00 18.44
N ALA A 399 -12.96 4.89 18.73
CA ALA A 399 -12.43 4.58 20.05
C ALA A 399 -11.08 5.29 20.23
N VAL A 400 -10.66 5.52 21.47
CA VAL A 400 -9.33 6.05 21.80
C VAL A 400 -8.71 5.23 22.92
N TYR A 401 -7.47 4.80 22.72
CA TYR A 401 -6.62 4.18 23.72
C TYR A 401 -5.59 5.20 24.21
N ASP A 402 -5.51 5.42 25.51
CA ASP A 402 -4.47 6.26 26.13
C ASP A 402 -3.37 5.36 26.71
N PRO A 403 -2.15 5.32 26.11
CA PRO A 403 -1.07 4.48 26.60
C PRO A 403 -0.54 4.87 27.99
N SER A 404 -0.82 6.09 28.47
CA SER A 404 -0.34 6.58 29.77
C SER A 404 -1.19 6.07 30.94
N THR A 405 -2.49 5.87 30.73
CA THR A 405 -3.43 5.29 31.71
C THR A 405 -3.74 3.82 31.44
N ASN A 406 -3.45 3.34 30.22
CA ASN A 406 -3.87 2.05 29.68
C ASN A 406 -5.41 1.89 29.65
N GLU A 407 -6.12 2.99 29.40
CA GLU A 407 -7.58 3.05 29.28
C GLU A 407 -8.03 3.01 27.82
N MET A 408 -9.20 2.41 27.56
CA MET A 408 -9.82 2.30 26.24
C MET A 408 -11.23 2.90 26.29
N THR A 409 -11.41 4.06 25.67
CA THR A 409 -12.68 4.77 25.63
C THR A 409 -13.35 4.56 24.28
N LEU A 410 -14.52 3.90 24.28
CA LEU A 410 -15.35 3.72 23.09
C LEU A 410 -16.21 4.95 22.85
N ILE A 411 -16.44 5.34 21.58
CA ILE A 411 -17.13 6.57 21.18
C ILE A 411 -18.20 6.26 20.11
N GLY A 412 -19.47 6.45 20.44
CA GLY A 412 -20.63 6.19 19.58
C GLY A 412 -20.95 7.35 18.64
N THR A 413 -20.61 7.21 17.36
CA THR A 413 -20.92 8.20 16.32
C THR A 413 -22.30 7.96 15.66
N CYS A 414 -22.93 9.03 15.18
CA CYS A 414 -24.12 9.01 14.32
C CYS A 414 -23.81 8.68 12.85
N PHE A 415 -22.54 8.61 12.46
CA PHE A 415 -22.06 8.29 11.11
C PHE A 415 -21.11 7.09 11.15
N SER A 416 -21.02 6.33 10.05
CA SER A 416 -20.04 5.23 9.95
C SER A 416 -18.63 5.78 9.71
N THR A 417 -17.62 5.08 10.20
CA THR A 417 -16.19 5.45 10.07
C THR A 417 -15.36 4.39 9.32
N HIS A 418 -14.23 4.80 8.74
CA HIS A 418 -13.29 3.91 8.06
C HIS A 418 -11.83 4.37 8.21
N HIS A 419 -11.37 5.34 7.39
CA HIS A 419 -10.09 6.03 7.62
C HIS A 419 -10.34 7.30 8.44
N LEU A 420 -9.31 7.73 9.16
CA LEU A 420 -9.28 8.82 10.12
C LEU A 420 -8.16 9.79 9.74
N ILE A 421 -8.36 11.09 9.95
CA ILE A 421 -7.30 12.09 9.81
C ILE A 421 -7.54 13.26 10.76
N PHE A 422 -6.46 13.75 11.38
CA PHE A 422 -6.49 14.95 12.21
C PHE A 422 -6.27 16.21 11.36
N ALA A 423 -7.09 17.23 11.58
CA ALA A 423 -6.84 18.57 11.08
C ALA A 423 -5.73 19.28 11.89
N GLU A 424 -5.05 20.24 11.26
CA GLU A 424 -4.16 21.21 11.93
C GLU A 424 -4.98 22.44 12.40
N ASP A 425 -5.97 22.20 13.28
CA ASP A 425 -6.86 23.24 13.83
C ASP A 425 -6.87 23.29 15.38
N GLU A 426 -7.51 24.32 15.96
CA GLU A 426 -7.54 24.56 17.41
C GLU A 426 -8.31 23.49 18.23
N ASN A 427 -9.06 22.62 17.54
CA ASN A 427 -9.90 21.57 18.12
C ASN A 427 -9.27 20.17 17.99
N ASN A 428 -8.18 20.05 17.22
CA ASN A 428 -7.67 18.78 16.71
C ASN A 428 -8.80 17.95 16.08
N THR A 429 -9.58 18.56 15.18
CA THR A 429 -10.76 17.91 14.59
C THR A 429 -10.38 16.62 13.86
N LEU A 430 -11.00 15.51 14.25
CA LEU A 430 -10.80 14.19 13.65
C LEU A 430 -11.86 13.98 12.56
N TRP A 431 -11.46 14.06 11.31
CA TRP A 431 -12.31 13.81 10.14
C TRP A 431 -12.29 12.33 9.77
N THR A 432 -13.41 11.82 9.26
CA THR A 432 -13.62 10.38 9.03
C THR A 432 -14.19 10.09 7.65
N SER A 433 -13.71 9.02 7.02
CA SER A 433 -14.33 8.44 5.82
C SER A 433 -15.28 7.30 6.17
N GLY A 434 -15.96 6.71 5.17
CA GLY A 434 -16.84 5.55 5.40
C GLY A 434 -18.28 5.88 5.80
N GLY A 435 -18.61 7.16 6.03
CA GLY A 435 -19.97 7.64 6.35
C GLY A 435 -21.01 7.44 5.23
N GLY A 436 -20.56 7.08 4.02
CA GLY A 436 -21.42 6.72 2.89
C GLY A 436 -22.09 7.94 2.26
N GLN A 437 -23.24 8.36 2.80
CA GLN A 437 -23.99 9.53 2.29
C GLN A 437 -23.65 10.83 3.02
N VAL A 438 -22.86 10.75 4.09
CA VAL A 438 -22.43 11.89 4.91
C VAL A 438 -20.92 11.84 5.13
N LEU A 439 -20.32 13.01 5.34
CA LEU A 439 -18.98 13.17 5.90
C LEU A 439 -19.12 13.52 7.38
N GLY A 440 -18.36 12.86 8.27
CA GLY A 440 -18.47 13.01 9.72
C GLY A 440 -17.15 13.36 10.40
N TRP A 441 -17.23 14.09 11.50
CA TRP A 441 -16.10 14.56 12.30
C TRP A 441 -16.36 14.49 13.81
N LEU A 442 -15.28 14.56 14.58
CA LEU A 442 -15.29 14.69 16.04
C LEU A 442 -14.35 15.83 16.47
N ASN A 443 -14.84 16.77 17.28
CA ASN A 443 -14.00 17.71 18.01
C ASN A 443 -13.34 16.96 19.17
N THR A 444 -12.11 16.49 18.96
CA THR A 444 -11.44 15.60 19.93
C THR A 444 -11.11 16.33 21.22
N LYS A 445 -10.76 17.61 21.16
CA LYS A 445 -10.55 18.46 22.34
C LYS A 445 -11.81 18.54 23.21
N LEU A 446 -12.95 18.88 22.63
CA LEU A 446 -14.21 18.98 23.36
C LEU A 446 -14.63 17.62 23.96
N PHE A 447 -14.42 16.52 23.21
CA PHE A 447 -14.65 15.17 23.72
C PHE A 447 -13.75 14.85 24.92
N LEU A 448 -12.44 15.11 24.83
CA LEU A 448 -11.48 14.84 25.92
C LEU A 448 -11.72 15.73 27.16
N GLU A 449 -12.24 16.95 26.98
CA GLU A 449 -12.58 17.87 28.08
C GLU A 449 -13.89 17.49 28.80
N THR A 450 -14.85 16.85 28.13
CA THR A 450 -16.23 16.66 28.64
C THR A 450 -16.67 15.20 28.79
N GLY A 451 -16.11 14.28 28.00
CA GLY A 451 -16.61 12.91 27.80
C GLY A 451 -17.92 12.82 26.99
N ASP A 452 -18.45 13.93 26.48
CA ASP A 452 -19.73 13.97 25.77
C ASP A 452 -19.55 13.71 24.27
N GLU A 453 -19.88 12.49 23.85
CA GLU A 453 -19.80 12.09 22.44
C GLU A 453 -20.90 12.70 21.57
N GLU A 454 -22.07 13.01 22.13
CA GLU A 454 -23.19 13.59 21.36
C GLU A 454 -22.91 15.07 21.06
N LEU A 455 -22.34 15.81 22.02
CA LEU A 455 -21.96 17.21 21.87
C LEU A 455 -20.73 17.41 20.97
N ALA A 456 -19.75 16.49 21.02
CA ALA A 456 -18.47 16.66 20.35
C ALA A 456 -18.47 16.30 18.85
N GLN A 457 -19.53 15.67 18.33
CA GLN A 457 -19.55 15.13 16.97
C GLN A 457 -20.38 15.98 15.99
N GLY A 458 -20.18 15.75 14.70
CA GLY A 458 -21.04 16.31 13.66
C GLY A 458 -20.92 15.57 12.34
N TRP A 459 -21.90 15.77 11.46
CA TRP A 459 -21.87 15.27 10.09
C TRP A 459 -22.58 16.20 9.12
N SER A 460 -22.30 16.04 7.84
CA SER A 460 -22.88 16.83 6.76
C SER A 460 -23.21 15.96 5.55
N PRO A 461 -24.39 16.13 4.90
CA PRO A 461 -24.67 15.50 3.62
C PRO A 461 -23.76 16.08 2.52
N LEU A 462 -23.39 15.21 1.58
CA LEU A 462 -22.54 15.59 0.44
C LEU A 462 -23.40 16.23 -0.66
N VAL A 463 -23.26 17.54 -0.87
CA VAL A 463 -24.10 18.36 -1.74
C VAL A 463 -23.24 19.26 -2.61
N LEU A 464 -23.46 19.19 -3.92
CA LEU A 464 -22.83 20.03 -4.93
C LEU A 464 -23.59 21.35 -5.04
N ASP A 465 -22.86 22.47 -5.02
CA ASP A 465 -23.36 23.81 -5.32
C ASP A 465 -23.69 23.94 -6.81
N THR A 466 -24.78 23.31 -7.25
CA THR A 466 -25.19 23.30 -8.67
C THR A 466 -25.92 24.56 -9.10
N ASN A 467 -26.42 25.37 -8.15
CA ASN A 467 -26.95 26.69 -8.46
C ASN A 467 -25.84 27.76 -8.59
N GLY A 468 -24.63 27.48 -8.07
CA GLY A 468 -23.41 28.27 -8.25
C GLY A 468 -23.28 29.48 -7.32
N ASN A 469 -23.97 29.49 -6.18
CA ASN A 469 -24.03 30.65 -5.29
C ASN A 469 -22.97 30.68 -4.16
N GLY A 470 -22.13 29.65 -4.06
CA GLY A 470 -20.96 29.60 -3.19
C GLY A 470 -21.23 29.09 -1.77
N ARG A 471 -22.42 28.58 -1.50
CA ARG A 471 -22.79 27.93 -0.22
C ARG A 471 -23.85 26.88 -0.49
N ARG A 472 -24.02 25.94 0.44
CA ARG A 472 -25.11 24.99 0.37
C ARG A 472 -26.43 25.62 0.80
N ASP A 473 -27.50 25.39 0.02
CA ASP A 473 -28.87 25.71 0.42
C ASP A 473 -29.86 24.54 0.20
N ALA A 474 -31.01 24.79 -0.44
CA ALA A 474 -32.02 23.78 -0.69
C ALA A 474 -31.59 22.91 -1.87
N TYR A 475 -31.49 21.60 -1.66
CA TYR A 475 -31.04 20.66 -2.69
C TYR A 475 -32.14 19.74 -3.20
N VAL A 476 -31.92 19.16 -4.38
CA VAL A 476 -32.66 17.99 -4.89
C VAL A 476 -32.00 16.69 -4.45
N GLU A 477 -32.79 15.63 -4.29
CA GLU A 477 -32.30 14.31 -3.91
C GLU A 477 -31.70 13.52 -5.10
N PRO A 478 -30.78 12.57 -4.88
CA PRO A 478 -30.16 11.81 -5.96
C PRO A 478 -31.20 10.95 -6.70
N GLY A 479 -31.42 11.27 -7.98
CA GLY A 479 -32.43 10.65 -8.84
C GLY A 479 -33.64 11.55 -9.15
N GLU A 480 -33.76 12.70 -8.49
CA GLU A 480 -34.71 13.75 -8.86
C GLU A 480 -34.20 14.60 -10.05
N PRO A 481 -35.08 15.28 -10.80
CA PRO A 481 -34.65 16.22 -11.83
C PRO A 481 -33.87 17.40 -11.24
N ALA A 482 -32.81 17.84 -11.92
CA ALA A 482 -32.07 19.03 -11.55
C ALA A 482 -32.96 20.29 -11.60
N ASP A 483 -32.82 21.15 -10.59
CA ASP A 483 -33.56 22.41 -10.44
C ASP A 483 -32.52 23.56 -10.39
N PRO A 484 -32.47 24.47 -11.39
CA PRO A 484 -31.48 25.54 -11.45
C PRO A 484 -31.50 26.53 -10.27
N ALA A 485 -32.54 26.51 -9.44
CA ALA A 485 -32.63 27.32 -8.22
C ALA A 485 -32.14 26.56 -6.97
N LYS A 486 -31.56 25.37 -7.13
CA LYS A 486 -31.19 24.45 -6.05
C LYS A 486 -29.85 23.75 -6.28
N ASP A 487 -29.33 23.25 -5.18
CA ASP A 487 -28.17 22.37 -5.15
C ASP A 487 -28.53 20.92 -5.47
N THR A 488 -27.53 20.06 -5.64
CA THR A 488 -27.73 18.63 -5.96
C THR A 488 -26.99 17.76 -4.97
N ARG A 489 -27.73 16.93 -4.21
CA ARG A 489 -27.10 15.96 -3.31
C ARG A 489 -26.50 14.79 -4.10
N ILE A 490 -25.37 14.27 -3.64
CA ILE A 490 -24.72 13.08 -4.19
C ILE A 490 -24.68 11.94 -3.17
N ARG A 491 -24.46 10.70 -3.67
CA ARG A 491 -24.25 9.49 -2.86
C ARG A 491 -22.80 8.98 -2.90
N SER A 492 -21.90 9.80 -3.44
CA SER A 492 -20.49 9.48 -3.65
C SER A 492 -19.78 9.57 -2.29
N GLY A 493 -19.51 8.44 -1.66
CA GLY A 493 -18.97 8.41 -0.29
C GLY A 493 -17.44 8.44 -0.24
N TYR A 494 -16.90 9.07 0.80
CA TYR A 494 -15.47 9.11 1.06
C TYR A 494 -14.94 7.72 1.42
N TYR A 495 -13.92 7.25 0.70
CA TYR A 495 -13.12 6.07 1.03
C TYR A 495 -11.80 6.48 1.68
N GLY A 496 -10.91 7.17 0.98
CA GLY A 496 -9.80 7.90 1.61
C GLY A 496 -10.31 9.20 2.24
N VAL A 497 -9.56 9.74 3.20
CA VAL A 497 -9.77 11.10 3.71
C VAL A 497 -8.43 11.72 4.08
N SER A 498 -8.22 12.99 3.73
CA SER A 498 -7.11 13.81 4.22
C SER A 498 -7.57 15.28 4.32
N VAL A 499 -6.90 16.10 5.12
CA VAL A 499 -7.22 17.53 5.29
C VAL A 499 -6.12 18.36 4.65
N ASN A 500 -6.47 19.33 3.82
CA ASN A 500 -5.53 20.31 3.30
C ASN A 500 -5.09 21.25 4.44
N PRO A 501 -3.81 21.22 4.88
CA PRO A 501 -3.36 22.04 6.00
C PRO A 501 -3.34 23.54 5.67
N ASN A 502 -3.49 23.92 4.40
CA ASN A 502 -3.43 25.32 3.96
C ASN A 502 -4.78 26.06 4.05
N ASP A 503 -5.91 25.35 3.93
CA ASP A 503 -7.26 25.95 3.90
C ASP A 503 -8.31 25.19 4.75
N GLY A 504 -7.94 24.09 5.40
CA GLY A 504 -8.84 23.29 6.23
C GLY A 504 -9.84 22.42 5.46
N THR A 505 -9.76 22.36 4.12
CA THR A 505 -10.71 21.60 3.31
C THR A 505 -10.43 20.11 3.33
N VAL A 506 -11.50 19.33 3.34
CA VAL A 506 -11.46 17.88 3.58
C VAL A 506 -11.57 17.18 2.23
N TRP A 507 -10.51 16.48 1.85
CA TRP A 507 -10.43 15.75 0.59
C TRP A 507 -10.67 14.27 0.81
N GLY A 508 -11.30 13.61 -0.15
CA GLY A 508 -11.50 12.17 -0.13
C GLY A 508 -11.61 11.58 -1.53
N SER A 509 -11.30 10.30 -1.65
CA SER A 509 -11.54 9.53 -2.85
C SER A 509 -12.90 8.85 -2.79
N SER A 510 -13.59 8.76 -3.92
CA SER A 510 -14.80 7.96 -4.09
C SER A 510 -14.54 6.77 -4.99
N LEU A 511 -14.75 5.57 -4.44
CA LEU A 511 -14.65 4.33 -5.21
C LEU A 511 -15.79 4.25 -6.22
N GLY A 512 -15.48 3.79 -7.43
CA GLY A 512 -16.50 3.62 -8.47
C GLY A 512 -15.84 3.26 -9.79
N PHE A 513 -16.59 3.40 -10.88
CA PHE A 513 -16.05 3.49 -12.23
C PHE A 513 -16.76 4.66 -12.93
N PRO A 514 -16.05 5.69 -13.42
CA PRO A 514 -14.61 5.90 -13.27
C PRO A 514 -14.19 6.26 -11.83
N GLY A 515 -15.12 6.68 -10.96
CA GLY A 515 -14.79 7.15 -9.61
C GLY A 515 -14.21 8.58 -9.63
N ALA A 516 -13.97 9.14 -8.45
CA ALA A 516 -13.70 10.57 -8.32
C ALA A 516 -12.84 10.91 -7.10
N LEU A 517 -12.35 12.15 -7.06
CA LEU A 517 -12.03 12.85 -5.83
C LEU A 517 -13.20 13.76 -5.43
N LEU A 518 -13.32 14.02 -4.13
CA LEU A 518 -14.29 14.90 -3.51
C LEU A 518 -13.52 15.90 -2.64
N ARG A 519 -13.92 17.16 -2.69
CA ARG A 519 -13.48 18.21 -1.75
C ARG A 519 -14.71 18.67 -0.98
N PHE A 520 -14.62 18.73 0.34
CA PHE A 520 -15.62 19.35 1.19
C PHE A 520 -15.04 20.61 1.83
N ASP A 521 -15.73 21.73 1.63
CA ASP A 521 -15.44 23.00 2.26
C ASP A 521 -16.34 23.14 3.50
N PRO A 522 -15.78 23.03 4.72
CA PRO A 522 -16.58 23.03 5.94
C PRO A 522 -17.21 24.41 6.24
N GLY A 523 -16.55 25.51 5.87
CA GLY A 523 -16.94 26.85 6.30
C GLY A 523 -17.10 26.98 7.83
N GLU A 524 -17.88 27.98 8.27
CA GLU A 524 -18.13 28.22 9.71
C GLU A 524 -19.21 27.30 10.31
N ASN A 525 -20.11 26.73 9.49
CA ASN A 525 -21.20 25.86 9.91
C ASN A 525 -21.26 24.60 9.02
N PRO A 526 -20.38 23.60 9.26
CA PRO A 526 -20.22 22.48 8.34
C PRO A 526 -21.48 21.61 8.22
N SER A 527 -22.29 21.56 9.28
CA SER A 527 -23.55 20.80 9.30
C SER A 527 -24.62 21.39 8.39
N GLU A 528 -24.70 22.72 8.26
CA GLU A 528 -25.81 23.41 7.60
C GLU A 528 -25.44 24.06 6.25
N THR A 529 -24.21 24.56 6.08
CA THR A 529 -23.80 25.34 4.88
C THR A 529 -22.60 24.79 4.10
N GLY A 530 -21.92 23.74 4.58
CA GLY A 530 -20.71 23.18 3.95
C GLY A 530 -20.96 22.63 2.54
N VAL A 531 -20.04 22.91 1.62
CA VAL A 531 -20.17 22.66 0.16
C VAL A 531 -19.28 21.48 -0.26
N THR A 532 -19.76 20.67 -1.20
CA THR A 532 -18.97 19.60 -1.83
C THR A 532 -18.65 19.95 -3.29
N GLU A 533 -17.43 19.65 -3.73
CA GLU A 533 -17.01 19.62 -5.12
C GLU A 533 -16.64 18.18 -5.52
N ILE A 534 -16.76 17.84 -6.81
CA ILE A 534 -16.45 16.51 -7.33
C ILE A 534 -15.60 16.60 -8.60
N TYR A 535 -14.55 15.78 -8.64
CA TYR A 535 -13.60 15.68 -9.74
C TYR A 535 -13.51 14.23 -10.18
N GLU A 536 -14.16 13.87 -11.28
CA GLU A 536 -14.07 12.51 -11.82
C GLU A 536 -12.67 12.24 -12.35
N VAL A 537 -12.18 11.00 -12.13
CA VAL A 537 -10.92 10.55 -12.75
C VAL A 537 -11.14 10.54 -14.28
N PRO A 538 -10.20 11.08 -15.09
CA PRO A 538 -10.45 11.22 -16.52
C PRO A 538 -10.63 9.88 -17.23
N TRP A 539 -11.87 9.60 -17.63
CA TRP A 539 -12.24 8.42 -18.39
C TRP A 539 -13.23 8.80 -19.50
N GLU A 540 -12.91 8.41 -20.73
CA GLU A 540 -13.63 8.83 -21.95
C GLU A 540 -13.76 10.36 -22.10
N ASN A 541 -12.95 11.14 -21.36
CA ASN A 541 -12.94 12.60 -21.43
C ASN A 541 -12.00 13.05 -22.57
N PRO A 542 -12.53 13.63 -23.67
CA PRO A 542 -11.73 14.00 -24.84
C PRO A 542 -10.80 15.20 -24.62
N LEU A 543 -10.92 15.89 -23.48
CA LEU A 543 -10.06 17.02 -23.09
C LEU A 543 -8.86 16.58 -22.23
N ALA A 544 -8.85 15.34 -21.73
CA ALA A 544 -7.80 14.84 -20.87
C ALA A 544 -6.66 14.16 -21.65
N PRO A 545 -5.38 14.47 -21.36
CA PRO A 545 -4.24 13.94 -22.11
C PRO A 545 -3.94 12.46 -21.84
N VAL A 546 -4.36 11.94 -20.68
CA VAL A 546 -4.22 10.55 -20.27
C VAL A 546 -5.54 10.10 -19.64
N GLN A 547 -5.92 8.84 -19.86
CA GLN A 547 -7.13 8.25 -19.32
C GLN A 547 -6.77 7.27 -18.18
N GLY A 548 -7.58 7.25 -17.13
CA GLY A 548 -7.43 6.35 -15.99
C GLY A 548 -8.76 6.16 -15.26
N TYR A 549 -8.79 5.30 -14.25
CA TYR A 549 -10.04 4.98 -13.56
C TYR A 549 -9.84 4.34 -12.20
N SER A 550 -10.85 4.49 -11.37
CA SER A 550 -11.10 3.84 -10.08
C SER A 550 -10.01 4.14 -9.06
N PRO A 551 -10.08 5.31 -8.38
CA PRO A 551 -9.15 5.66 -7.32
C PRO A 551 -9.36 4.76 -6.10
N ARG A 552 -8.36 4.70 -5.21
CA ARG A 552 -8.48 4.01 -3.92
C ARG A 552 -8.05 4.89 -2.75
N GLY A 553 -7.09 4.48 -1.91
CA GLY A 553 -6.65 5.28 -0.78
C GLY A 553 -5.85 6.50 -1.23
N MET A 554 -6.08 7.65 -0.63
CA MET A 554 -5.51 8.93 -1.07
C MET A 554 -4.90 9.72 0.09
N ASP A 555 -3.97 10.60 -0.23
CA ASP A 555 -3.43 11.58 0.71
C ASP A 555 -3.13 12.90 -0.01
N ILE A 556 -2.88 13.96 0.74
CA ILE A 556 -2.63 15.31 0.21
C ILE A 556 -1.23 15.80 0.61
N ASP A 557 -0.58 16.52 -0.29
CA ASP A 557 0.71 17.16 -0.01
C ASP A 557 0.53 18.55 0.64
N ARG A 558 1.62 19.15 1.15
CA ARG A 558 1.55 20.50 1.73
C ARG A 558 1.40 21.64 0.71
N ASN A 559 1.36 21.34 -0.59
CA ASN A 559 0.99 22.30 -1.63
C ASN A 559 -0.53 22.27 -1.95
N GLY A 560 -1.28 21.32 -1.38
CA GLY A 560 -2.70 21.12 -1.67
C GLY A 560 -2.96 20.20 -2.88
N VAL A 561 -1.95 19.47 -3.37
CA VAL A 561 -2.08 18.48 -4.45
C VAL A 561 -2.48 17.14 -3.84
N VAL A 562 -3.57 16.56 -4.36
CA VAL A 562 -4.10 15.27 -3.90
C VAL A 562 -3.49 14.15 -4.73
N TRP A 563 -3.12 13.04 -4.09
CA TRP A 563 -2.50 11.89 -4.72
C TRP A 563 -3.28 10.60 -4.43
N THR A 564 -3.47 9.75 -5.45
CA THR A 564 -4.21 8.47 -5.34
C THR A 564 -3.68 7.43 -6.33
N PRO A 565 -3.63 6.12 -5.99
CA PRO A 565 -3.45 5.07 -6.97
C PRO A 565 -4.79 4.85 -7.71
N LEU A 566 -4.70 4.42 -8.96
CA LEU A 566 -5.83 4.10 -9.83
C LEU A 566 -5.81 2.63 -10.23
N ALA A 567 -6.97 1.98 -10.38
CA ALA A 567 -7.06 0.61 -10.90
C ALA A 567 -6.50 0.46 -12.33
N SER A 568 -6.35 1.55 -13.08
CA SER A 568 -5.60 1.54 -14.33
C SER A 568 -4.12 1.12 -14.16
N GLY A 569 -3.54 1.17 -12.95
CA GLY A 569 -2.10 0.94 -12.73
C GLY A 569 -1.30 2.23 -12.91
N HIS A 570 -1.84 3.32 -12.37
CA HIS A 570 -1.23 4.65 -12.36
C HIS A 570 -1.24 5.20 -10.92
N LEU A 571 -0.23 5.96 -10.56
CA LEU A 571 -0.37 7.02 -9.56
C LEU A 571 -0.95 8.25 -10.27
N ALA A 572 -1.97 8.87 -9.70
CA ALA A 572 -2.51 10.14 -10.18
C ALA A 572 -2.30 11.24 -9.15
N SER A 573 -1.92 12.43 -9.63
CA SER A 573 -2.09 13.69 -8.90
C SER A 573 -3.27 14.50 -9.44
N PHE A 574 -3.90 15.24 -8.54
CA PHE A 574 -4.90 16.26 -8.86
C PHE A 574 -4.54 17.58 -8.19
N ASP A 575 -4.34 18.61 -9.01
CA ASP A 575 -4.01 19.97 -8.59
C ASP A 575 -5.15 20.92 -8.98
N ARG A 576 -5.98 21.26 -7.98
CA ARG A 576 -7.14 22.15 -8.15
C ARG A 576 -6.75 23.55 -8.63
N SER A 577 -5.51 24.00 -8.42
CA SER A 577 -5.07 25.34 -8.83
C SER A 577 -4.91 25.49 -10.34
N LYS A 578 -4.82 24.37 -11.08
CA LYS A 578 -4.75 24.36 -12.55
C LYS A 578 -6.11 24.52 -13.21
N CYS A 579 -7.21 24.29 -12.49
CA CYS A 579 -8.56 24.37 -13.06
C CYS A 579 -8.88 25.77 -13.59
N THR A 580 -9.31 25.82 -14.84
CA THR A 580 -9.60 27.04 -15.61
C THR A 580 -11.09 27.31 -15.79
N GLY A 581 -11.92 26.27 -15.69
CA GLY A 581 -13.39 26.36 -15.69
C GLY A 581 -13.98 26.68 -14.31
N PRO A 582 -15.30 26.94 -14.24
CA PRO A 582 -16.03 27.06 -12.97
C PRO A 582 -15.91 25.79 -12.11
N LEU A 583 -15.75 25.97 -10.80
CA LEU A 583 -15.63 24.89 -9.81
C LEU A 583 -16.95 24.57 -9.09
N ASN A 584 -17.99 25.34 -9.40
CA ASN A 584 -19.37 25.18 -8.96
C ASN A 584 -20.32 25.53 -10.12
N GLY A 585 -21.63 25.40 -9.89
CA GLY A 585 -22.67 25.59 -10.90
C GLY A 585 -22.99 24.32 -11.70
N PRO A 586 -23.86 24.42 -12.73
CA PRO A 586 -24.50 23.26 -13.37
C PRO A 586 -23.54 22.40 -14.22
N GLU A 587 -22.39 22.93 -14.60
CA GLU A 587 -21.37 22.23 -15.41
C GLU A 587 -20.27 21.58 -14.53
N ALA A 588 -20.13 22.00 -13.26
CA ALA A 588 -19.09 21.55 -12.34
C ALA A 588 -19.41 20.19 -11.66
N THR A 589 -19.92 19.24 -12.43
CA THR A 589 -20.53 17.99 -11.91
C THR A 589 -19.64 16.76 -11.96
N GLY A 590 -18.40 16.90 -12.44
CA GLY A 590 -17.37 15.86 -12.35
C GLY A 590 -16.18 16.06 -13.29
N GLN A 591 -16.44 16.15 -14.59
CA GLN A 591 -15.40 16.13 -15.64
C GLN A 591 -14.86 17.51 -16.05
N HIS A 592 -15.20 18.55 -15.29
CA HIS A 592 -15.02 19.97 -15.64
C HIS A 592 -13.59 20.49 -15.49
N CYS A 593 -12.70 19.76 -14.81
CA CYS A 593 -11.27 20.11 -14.66
C CYS A 593 -10.35 18.94 -15.08
N PRO A 594 -10.29 18.59 -16.38
CA PRO A 594 -9.32 17.62 -16.90
C PRO A 594 -7.85 18.06 -16.69
N GLU A 595 -7.58 19.37 -16.68
CA GLU A 595 -6.25 19.97 -16.58
C GLU A 595 -5.63 19.90 -15.18
N GLY A 596 -6.42 19.61 -14.14
CA GLY A 596 -5.92 19.34 -12.80
C GLY A 596 -5.19 18.00 -12.68
N TRP A 597 -5.45 17.05 -13.58
CA TRP A 597 -4.99 15.67 -13.48
C TRP A 597 -3.62 15.43 -14.14
N THR A 598 -2.75 14.67 -13.47
CA THR A 598 -1.54 14.08 -14.07
C THR A 598 -1.42 12.61 -13.64
N LEU A 599 -1.17 11.71 -14.58
CA LEU A 599 -1.11 10.26 -14.36
C LEU A 599 0.29 9.73 -14.69
N TYR A 600 0.85 8.90 -13.81
CA TYR A 600 2.18 8.30 -13.90
C TYR A 600 2.03 6.76 -13.91
N GLU A 601 2.51 6.09 -14.96
CA GLU A 601 2.43 4.62 -15.12
C GLU A 601 3.31 3.94 -14.05
N GLU A 602 2.71 3.09 -13.21
CA GLU A 602 3.44 2.39 -12.14
C GLU A 602 4.39 1.33 -12.73
N PRO A 603 5.58 1.08 -12.14
CA PRO A 603 6.70 0.37 -12.79
C PRO A 603 6.55 -1.17 -12.83
N LEU A 604 5.47 -1.66 -13.45
CA LEU A 604 5.20 -3.07 -13.72
C LEU A 604 4.81 -3.32 -15.19
N PRO A 605 5.00 -4.55 -15.71
CA PRO A 605 4.52 -4.89 -17.05
C PRO A 605 2.98 -4.84 -17.13
N LYS A 606 2.44 -4.51 -18.31
CA LYS A 606 1.00 -4.61 -18.61
C LYS A 606 0.53 -6.07 -18.63
N MET A 607 -0.74 -6.30 -18.30
CA MET A 607 -1.40 -7.58 -18.58
C MET A 607 -1.47 -7.82 -20.10
N LYS A 608 -1.46 -9.09 -20.53
CA LYS A 608 -1.62 -9.41 -21.96
C LYS A 608 -3.00 -8.98 -22.45
N GLY A 609 -3.06 -8.43 -23.67
CA GLY A 609 -4.29 -7.91 -24.28
C GLY A 609 -4.61 -6.43 -23.95
N ILE A 610 -3.74 -5.74 -23.19
CA ILE A 610 -3.88 -4.31 -22.88
C ILE A 610 -2.99 -3.47 -23.80
N THR A 611 -3.53 -2.39 -24.34
CA THR A 611 -2.81 -1.45 -25.23
C THR A 611 -2.68 -0.04 -24.63
N GLU A 612 -3.63 0.31 -23.77
CA GLU A 612 -3.77 1.54 -23.02
C GLU A 612 -2.60 1.77 -22.05
N SER A 613 -2.44 2.99 -21.55
CA SER A 613 -1.48 3.28 -20.48
C SER A 613 -1.95 2.71 -19.14
N GLY A 614 -0.99 2.38 -18.27
CA GLY A 614 -1.18 1.69 -17.01
C GLY A 614 -0.32 0.43 -16.91
N SER A 615 -0.32 -0.24 -15.77
CA SER A 615 0.48 -1.45 -15.53
C SER A 615 -0.36 -2.62 -15.00
N SER A 616 0.25 -3.74 -14.61
CA SER A 616 -0.46 -4.80 -13.83
C SER A 616 -0.65 -4.45 -12.35
N GLU A 617 -0.15 -3.30 -11.87
CA GLU A 617 -0.20 -2.91 -10.46
C GLU A 617 -1.64 -2.71 -9.95
N GLY A 618 -1.79 -2.90 -8.65
CA GLY A 618 -3.03 -2.81 -7.88
C GLY A 618 -2.78 -2.17 -6.50
N SER A 619 -2.03 -1.07 -6.47
CA SER A 619 -1.74 -0.26 -5.29
C SER A 619 -3.00 0.11 -4.50
N TYR A 620 -2.90 0.09 -3.17
CA TYR A 620 -4.05 0.28 -2.27
C TYR A 620 -4.22 1.71 -1.77
N TYR A 621 -3.11 2.37 -1.44
CA TYR A 621 -3.09 3.68 -0.80
C TYR A 621 -1.90 4.48 -1.34
N THR A 622 -2.07 5.80 -1.52
CA THR A 622 -0.94 6.75 -1.61
C THR A 622 -0.83 7.49 -0.29
N TRP A 623 0.35 7.48 0.34
CA TRP A 623 0.70 8.32 1.48
C TRP A 623 1.76 9.33 1.04
N VAL A 624 1.69 10.58 1.51
CA VAL A 624 2.66 11.62 1.15
C VAL A 624 3.61 11.90 2.30
N ASP A 625 4.92 11.86 1.99
CA ASP A 625 5.99 12.32 2.89
C ASP A 625 6.04 13.86 2.90
N GLN A 626 5.22 14.48 3.73
CA GLN A 626 5.14 15.93 3.86
C GLN A 626 6.39 16.58 4.53
N PHE A 627 7.29 15.77 5.10
CA PHE A 627 8.31 16.25 6.05
C PHE A 627 9.75 15.83 5.74
N ASP A 628 9.99 15.11 4.63
CA ASP A 628 11.29 14.48 4.35
C ASP A 628 11.64 13.46 5.45
N ILE A 629 10.71 12.58 5.78
CA ILE A 629 10.91 11.49 6.73
C ILE A 629 11.77 10.40 6.10
N LEU A 630 11.58 10.05 4.84
CA LEU A 630 12.41 9.03 4.20
C LEU A 630 13.82 9.55 3.84
N GLY A 631 13.96 10.84 3.52
CA GLY A 631 15.19 11.39 2.93
C GLY A 631 15.15 11.59 1.41
N LEU A 632 13.97 11.49 0.78
CA LEU A 632 13.77 11.78 -0.66
C LEU A 632 13.32 13.21 -0.96
N GLY A 633 13.14 14.05 0.06
CA GLY A 633 12.53 15.38 -0.05
C GLY A 633 11.13 15.44 0.55
N ARG A 634 10.58 16.66 0.60
CA ARG A 634 9.23 16.92 1.11
C ARG A 634 8.20 16.80 -0.01
N ASN A 635 6.97 16.46 0.35
CA ASN A 635 5.83 16.23 -0.54
C ASN A 635 6.04 15.09 -1.55
N VAL A 636 6.85 14.08 -1.20
CA VAL A 636 7.05 12.88 -2.04
C VAL A 636 5.87 11.92 -1.84
N PRO A 637 5.06 11.63 -2.88
CA PRO A 637 3.99 10.64 -2.79
C PRO A 637 4.55 9.21 -2.91
N ILE A 638 4.03 8.31 -2.10
CA ILE A 638 4.48 6.92 -2.00
C ILE A 638 3.28 5.99 -2.09
N ASN A 639 3.25 5.13 -3.11
CA ASN A 639 2.25 4.10 -3.29
C ASN A 639 2.61 2.82 -2.53
N THR A 640 1.60 2.20 -1.93
CA THR A 640 1.66 0.83 -1.41
C THR A 640 1.61 -0.18 -2.58
N GLY A 641 2.75 -0.38 -3.26
CA GLY A 641 2.91 -1.22 -4.46
C GLY A 641 2.75 -2.71 -4.17
N ASN A 642 1.50 -3.17 -4.16
CA ASN A 642 1.13 -4.51 -3.71
C ASN A 642 1.50 -5.63 -4.67
N ALA A 643 1.47 -5.36 -5.97
CA ALA A 643 1.94 -6.30 -6.98
C ALA A 643 3.47 -6.20 -7.14
N SER A 644 4.04 -5.01 -6.93
CA SER A 644 5.49 -4.76 -6.85
C SER A 644 6.15 -5.31 -5.58
N GLU A 645 5.36 -5.71 -4.57
CA GLU A 645 5.76 -6.09 -3.20
C GLU A 645 6.84 -5.14 -2.64
N GLY A 646 6.53 -3.84 -2.66
CA GLY A 646 7.39 -2.78 -2.13
C GLY A 646 6.64 -1.45 -2.01
N LEU A 647 7.32 -0.42 -1.52
CA LEU A 647 6.82 0.96 -1.59
C LEU A 647 7.34 1.62 -2.87
N LEU A 648 6.48 2.37 -3.56
CA LEU A 648 6.76 3.03 -4.83
C LEU A 648 6.75 4.54 -4.62
N ALA A 649 7.91 5.14 -4.38
CA ALA A 649 8.04 6.59 -4.23
C ALA A 649 8.25 7.25 -5.60
N LEU A 650 7.53 8.34 -5.88
CA LEU A 650 7.72 9.15 -7.09
C LEU A 650 8.52 10.41 -6.74
N GLN A 651 9.79 10.45 -7.13
CA GLN A 651 10.70 11.58 -6.89
C GLN A 651 11.01 12.27 -8.22
N ASP A 652 10.68 13.55 -8.35
CA ASP A 652 10.90 14.36 -9.56
C ASP A 652 10.36 13.74 -10.88
N GLY A 653 9.35 12.87 -10.78
CA GLY A 653 8.75 12.14 -11.90
C GLY A 653 9.36 10.75 -12.18
N GLU A 654 10.42 10.37 -11.48
CA GLU A 654 11.08 9.07 -11.56
C GLU A 654 10.67 8.16 -10.38
N TRP A 655 10.69 6.85 -10.60
CA TRP A 655 10.31 5.85 -9.59
C TRP A 655 11.51 5.40 -8.75
N VAL A 656 11.32 5.36 -7.42
CA VAL A 656 12.23 4.72 -6.46
C VAL A 656 11.50 3.56 -5.79
N ILE A 657 11.96 2.32 -6.03
CA ILE A 657 11.28 1.10 -5.56
C ILE A 657 11.95 0.57 -4.27
N LEU A 658 11.25 0.72 -3.14
CA LEU A 658 11.66 0.12 -1.86
C LEU A 658 11.14 -1.32 -1.76
N ARG A 659 11.75 -2.20 -2.54
CA ARG A 659 11.39 -3.62 -2.69
C ARG A 659 11.66 -4.42 -1.40
N VAL A 660 10.65 -5.12 -0.88
CA VAL A 660 10.80 -6.11 0.20
C VAL A 660 11.04 -7.49 -0.43
N PRO A 661 12.25 -8.08 -0.35
CA PRO A 661 12.60 -9.30 -1.09
C PRO A 661 12.35 -10.59 -0.30
N TYR A 662 12.15 -10.48 1.01
CA TYR A 662 12.04 -11.61 1.92
C TYR A 662 11.23 -11.22 3.17
N PRO A 663 10.34 -12.09 3.67
CA PRO A 663 9.75 -13.20 2.92
C PRO A 663 8.92 -12.68 1.72
N LEU A 664 8.81 -13.45 0.64
CA LEU A 664 8.04 -13.07 -0.56
C LEU A 664 6.55 -12.88 -0.26
N GLY A 665 5.92 -11.99 -1.04
CA GLY A 665 4.50 -11.67 -0.91
C GLY A 665 4.19 -10.45 -0.04
N PHE A 666 5.17 -9.57 0.21
CA PHE A 666 4.93 -8.30 0.91
C PHE A 666 3.77 -7.55 0.24
N TYR A 667 2.83 -7.14 1.07
CA TYR A 667 1.56 -6.58 0.62
C TYR A 667 1.11 -5.67 1.75
N THR A 668 0.90 -4.39 1.47
CA THR A 668 0.51 -3.39 2.45
C THR A 668 -0.67 -2.57 1.96
N LYS A 669 -1.50 -2.16 2.91
CA LYS A 669 -2.67 -1.29 2.67
C LYS A 669 -2.50 0.10 3.27
N TRP A 670 -1.47 0.29 4.09
CA TRP A 670 -1.21 1.52 4.81
C TRP A 670 0.25 1.62 5.22
N MET A 671 0.74 2.85 5.32
CA MET A 671 2.06 3.17 5.82
C MET A 671 2.02 4.50 6.57
N ASP A 672 3.01 4.69 7.44
CA ASP A 672 3.22 5.91 8.21
C ASP A 672 4.73 6.24 8.24
N GLY A 673 5.12 7.38 8.79
CA GLY A 673 6.52 7.80 8.84
C GLY A 673 6.87 8.62 10.08
N ARG A 674 7.95 8.24 10.76
CA ARG A 674 8.39 8.83 12.03
C ARG A 674 9.85 9.28 11.99
N ILE A 675 10.13 10.36 12.71
CA ILE A 675 11.47 10.87 13.04
C ILE A 675 11.70 10.59 14.52
N ASP A 676 12.43 9.51 14.80
CA ASP A 676 12.89 9.08 16.13
C ASP A 676 13.96 10.03 16.72
N ASP A 677 14.82 10.61 15.86
CA ASP A 677 15.85 11.59 16.22
C ASP A 677 16.21 12.43 14.98
N PRO A 678 15.96 13.76 14.97
CA PRO A 678 16.28 14.62 13.83
C PRO A 678 17.79 14.82 13.60
N ASP A 679 18.63 14.64 14.64
CA ASP A 679 20.07 14.86 14.58
C ASP A 679 20.86 13.58 14.22
N ALA A 680 20.24 12.39 14.34
CA ALA A 680 20.84 11.10 13.97
C ALA A 680 20.86 10.81 12.45
N GLY A 681 20.52 11.78 11.61
CA GLY A 681 20.51 11.62 10.15
C GLY A 681 19.53 10.52 9.70
N TRP A 682 19.97 9.65 8.79
CA TRP A 682 19.12 8.57 8.26
C TRP A 682 18.68 7.53 9.31
N LYS A 683 19.47 7.34 10.39
CA LYS A 683 19.17 6.36 11.45
C LYS A 683 17.96 6.77 12.28
N GLY A 684 17.83 8.07 12.53
CA GLY A 684 16.75 8.66 13.31
C GLY A 684 15.46 8.92 12.51
N LYS A 685 15.39 8.52 11.23
CA LYS A 685 14.16 8.57 10.45
C LYS A 685 13.76 7.21 9.92
N GLY A 686 12.46 6.99 9.68
CA GLY A 686 12.01 5.79 8.97
C GLY A 686 10.51 5.80 8.63
N LEU A 687 10.20 5.12 7.53
CA LEU A 687 8.82 4.76 7.20
C LEU A 687 8.48 3.41 7.84
N TRP A 688 7.21 3.23 8.16
CA TRP A 688 6.66 2.02 8.76
C TRP A 688 5.48 1.55 7.90
N ALA A 689 5.45 0.26 7.54
CA ALA A 689 4.30 -0.35 6.88
C ALA A 689 4.01 -1.75 7.43
N THR A 690 2.72 -2.05 7.60
CA THR A 690 2.28 -3.39 8.01
C THR A 690 2.20 -4.35 6.83
N TRP A 691 2.41 -5.66 7.07
CA TRP A 691 2.10 -6.69 6.09
C TRP A 691 0.60 -7.08 6.12
N SER A 692 -0.20 -6.30 5.40
CA SER A 692 -1.67 -6.29 5.41
C SER A 692 -2.40 -7.34 4.55
N THR A 693 -1.75 -8.43 4.14
CA THR A 693 -2.42 -9.49 3.36
C THR A 693 -3.47 -10.19 4.23
N ARG A 694 -4.69 -10.39 3.71
CA ARG A 694 -5.72 -11.17 4.44
C ARG A 694 -5.40 -12.67 4.54
N ALA A 695 -4.32 -13.12 3.91
CA ALA A 695 -3.82 -14.49 3.99
C ALA A 695 -2.29 -14.50 4.18
N PRO A 696 -1.78 -14.20 5.39
CA PRO A 696 -0.33 -14.25 5.68
C PRO A 696 0.28 -15.64 5.40
N PHE A 697 -0.52 -16.69 5.56
CA PHE A 697 -0.17 -18.08 5.23
C PHE A 697 0.02 -18.36 3.72
N HIS A 698 -0.19 -17.39 2.82
CA HIS A 698 0.20 -17.46 1.41
C HIS A 698 1.62 -16.95 1.13
N ALA A 699 2.31 -16.34 2.10
CA ALA A 699 3.73 -15.99 1.99
C ALA A 699 4.59 -17.25 1.85
N GLU A 700 5.85 -17.11 1.41
CA GLU A 700 6.74 -18.27 1.20
C GLU A 700 7.03 -19.08 2.47
N THR A 701 6.85 -18.48 3.66
CA THR A 701 6.96 -19.15 4.97
C THR A 701 5.73 -20.00 5.33
N GLY A 702 4.63 -19.93 4.57
CA GLY A 702 3.50 -20.86 4.62
C GLY A 702 2.59 -20.76 5.85
N LYS A 703 1.84 -21.84 6.14
CA LYS A 703 0.89 -21.90 7.26
C LYS A 703 1.59 -21.61 8.59
N GLY A 704 1.02 -20.70 9.36
CA GLY A 704 1.56 -20.26 10.65
C GLY A 704 2.38 -18.97 10.57
N THR A 705 2.60 -18.43 9.37
CA THR A 705 3.21 -17.09 9.19
C THR A 705 2.33 -16.01 9.84
N PRO A 706 2.83 -15.25 10.83
CA PRO A 706 2.13 -14.08 11.34
C PRO A 706 2.36 -12.87 10.43
N SER A 707 1.45 -11.89 10.51
CA SER A 707 1.67 -10.56 9.95
C SER A 707 2.83 -9.83 10.65
N LYS A 708 3.38 -8.81 9.99
CA LYS A 708 4.65 -8.16 10.35
C LYS A 708 4.51 -6.64 10.34
N VAL A 709 5.44 -5.97 11.03
CA VAL A 709 5.82 -4.58 10.81
C VAL A 709 7.06 -4.56 9.93
N VAL A 710 7.14 -3.59 9.00
CA VAL A 710 8.29 -3.36 8.14
C VAL A 710 8.74 -1.90 8.27
N LYS A 711 9.93 -1.68 8.85
CA LYS A 711 10.60 -0.37 8.86
C LYS A 711 11.48 -0.23 7.62
N PHE A 712 11.33 0.87 6.88
CA PHE A 712 12.21 1.27 5.80
C PHE A 712 13.03 2.49 6.22
N GLN A 713 14.34 2.45 5.97
CA GLN A 713 15.25 3.59 6.15
C GLN A 713 16.09 3.74 4.88
N LEU A 714 16.49 4.97 4.55
CA LEU A 714 17.27 5.27 3.35
C LEU A 714 18.58 5.97 3.74
N ARG A 715 19.68 5.22 3.69
CA ARG A 715 21.03 5.70 4.04
C ARG A 715 21.69 6.46 2.86
N PRO A 716 22.80 7.20 3.06
CA PRO A 716 23.44 7.92 1.95
C PRO A 716 24.12 7.01 0.92
N ASP A 717 24.60 5.82 1.31
CA ASP A 717 25.20 4.82 0.41
C ASP A 717 25.10 3.40 1.01
N PRO A 718 25.32 2.31 0.23
CA PRO A 718 25.13 0.93 0.71
C PRO A 718 26.14 0.42 1.76
N LEU A 719 27.12 1.23 2.14
CA LEU A 719 28.13 0.96 3.17
C LEU A 719 28.07 1.95 4.34
N ALA A 720 27.15 2.91 4.30
CA ALA A 720 26.82 3.71 5.47
C ALA A 720 26.28 2.78 6.56
N ARG A 721 26.87 2.93 7.74
CA ARG A 721 26.64 2.15 8.94
C ARG A 721 25.91 2.96 9.98
#